data_AF-K0SDA7-F1
#
_entry.id   AF-K0SDA7-F1
#
_cell.length_a   1.000
_cell.length_b   1.000
_cell.length_c   1.000
_cell.angle_alpha   90.00
_cell.angle_beta   90.00
_cell.angle_gamma   90.00
#
_symmetry.space_group_name_H-M   'P 1'
#
loop_
_entity.id
_entity.type
_entity.pdbx_description
1 polymer ?
#
loop_
_entity_poly.entity_id
_entity_poly.type
_entity_poly.pdbx_seq_one_letter_code
_entity_poly.pdbx_strand_id
1 'polypeptide(L)'
;MNTFRLVGLLAVAASLPYLMSSVGLRRISSLVFEDVKPRNSLSISKNASVTTVGGVHRSWGSSVIDQTYQATPPNDPRIYLIHIGKCGGETIMETLGRGAIGEELECRMRERSNGAVDDECIRKRPAQFTESALSRRLIGRYHLGSPRFSRKEIEWLLDDTDTFLYLIRDPLDRVRSAFEYHKNKIQMSRTKHKKFYVECFPGRFNDVVEAMRGAGSDEKCKGYADRALGGGGPGAGHHFSYNYQKYRNFSLGSHPSHSVMVIRTEHLWEDMIRLDKRLGGDGRFAQQGTKKTHGSESYASNNSTFIAPENAAYLCCAMYGEIEVYQELILKAVNLSDEEKREDLVKVMRHCQMDVADGDVDLAAPFSWQEFGKGAHCAQDPTVTESSPGNLLEQEGNLEVGGATINLGSNSTGKESTINIADVGDYSEEVDSDSHLGGVGSFPENPRIYLIHIGKCGGVTTMETLGRGARSKELMCRMEKRSTGVADDDCRQIKRGRNSTLSRRIIGRYHVGSPSVSGKEIKWLLNNTDTFLYLIRDPLDRARSAFEFHKHTRQEEPGHYKSQGNQRFYVDCFPDRFNDMVETMRGSSPDKSCKGLALDALSNSSISSRGSAGNHFYHNYQKYREFSLGSHPSHSVMVIRTEHLWDDMIRLDKRLGGDGHFAQQGTKKTHGSESYASNNSAFIAPENAAYLCCVMYGEIEVYQELILKAVNLSDEEKREDLVKVMRHCQMDVADGDVDLAAPFSWQEFGEGADCRRRLA
;
A
#
# COMPACT_ATOMS: atom_id res chain seq x y z
N MET A 1 56.49 59.29 -10.26
CA MET A 1 57.87 58.85 -10.57
C MET A 1 58.12 57.51 -9.90
N ASN A 2 59.10 56.74 -10.38
CA ASN A 2 59.51 55.44 -9.80
C ASN A 2 60.19 55.67 -8.41
N THR A 3 60.44 54.68 -7.54
CA THR A 3 61.09 53.37 -7.78
C THR A 3 60.79 52.27 -6.75
N PHE A 4 61.10 51.02 -7.15
CA PHE A 4 61.16 49.80 -6.33
C PHE A 4 62.32 49.77 -5.32
N ARG A 5 62.14 48.97 -4.25
CA ARG A 5 63.06 47.91 -3.72
C ARG A 5 62.24 47.06 -2.74
N LEU A 6 62.10 45.72 -2.81
CA LEU A 6 62.89 44.59 -3.32
C LEU A 6 64.04 44.11 -2.41
N VAL A 7 63.78 43.03 -1.67
CA VAL A 7 64.64 41.89 -1.24
C VAL A 7 63.68 40.83 -0.64
N GLY A 8 64.04 39.55 -0.58
CA GLY A 8 63.22 38.47 0.00
C GLY A 8 64.03 37.18 0.27
N LEU A 9 63.34 36.04 0.49
CA LEU A 9 63.87 34.70 0.85
C LEU A 9 64.55 34.67 2.25
N LEU A 10 64.29 33.71 3.15
CA LEU A 10 64.14 32.25 3.04
C LEU A 10 63.16 31.68 4.11
N ALA A 11 62.98 30.36 4.17
CA ALA A 11 62.03 29.66 5.06
C ALA A 11 62.71 28.62 5.98
N VAL A 12 62.01 28.19 7.06
CA VAL A 12 62.10 26.84 7.69
C VAL A 12 60.88 26.60 8.59
N ALA A 13 60.62 25.34 8.97
CA ALA A 13 59.30 24.81 9.34
C ALA A 13 58.94 24.74 10.85
N ALA A 14 57.66 24.41 11.10
CA ALA A 14 57.12 23.50 12.15
C ALA A 14 56.13 24.08 13.19
N SER A 15 55.19 23.19 13.58
CA SER A 15 54.25 23.25 14.73
C SER A 15 52.89 23.99 14.57
N LEU A 16 51.85 23.32 15.09
CA LEU A 16 50.40 23.69 15.17
C LEU A 16 50.02 23.99 16.65
N PRO A 17 48.75 24.34 17.05
CA PRO A 17 47.49 24.50 16.27
C PRO A 17 46.64 25.77 16.58
N TYR A 18 45.39 25.82 16.04
CA TYR A 18 44.21 26.65 16.45
C TYR A 18 44.22 28.15 16.05
N LEU A 19 43.17 28.80 15.49
CA LEU A 19 41.70 28.60 15.48
C LEU A 19 40.99 29.20 14.22
N MET A 20 39.78 28.70 13.91
CA MET A 20 38.59 29.40 13.33
C MET A 20 38.49 29.95 11.88
N SER A 21 37.27 29.75 11.32
CA SER A 21 36.55 30.55 10.30
C SER A 21 37.02 30.53 8.82
N SER A 22 36.20 31.02 7.87
CA SER A 22 35.08 30.31 7.19
C SER A 22 34.57 31.09 5.96
N VAL A 23 33.90 30.41 5.00
CA VAL A 23 33.19 30.98 3.80
C VAL A 23 34.12 31.65 2.75
N GLY A 24 33.93 31.53 1.43
CA GLY A 24 33.02 30.70 0.62
C GLY A 24 32.68 31.32 -0.75
N LEU A 25 32.12 30.50 -1.66
CA LEU A 25 31.33 30.85 -2.88
C LEU A 25 31.95 31.66 -4.04
N ARG A 26 31.82 31.07 -5.25
CA ARG A 26 31.35 31.64 -6.54
C ARG A 26 30.80 30.42 -7.33
N ARG A 27 29.57 30.40 -7.90
CA ARG A 27 29.05 31.09 -9.11
C ARG A 27 30.03 30.98 -10.30
N ILE A 28 29.60 30.63 -11.50
CA ILE A 28 28.68 31.39 -12.39
C ILE A 28 27.80 30.45 -13.25
N SER A 29 26.70 30.98 -13.79
CA SER A 29 25.68 30.30 -14.64
C SER A 29 25.66 30.89 -16.06
N SER A 30 24.73 30.41 -16.92
CA SER A 30 24.31 30.97 -18.25
C SER A 30 25.30 30.76 -19.43
N LEU A 31 24.93 30.81 -20.73
CA LEU A 31 23.68 30.69 -21.55
C LEU A 31 24.15 30.50 -23.03
N VAL A 32 23.39 30.25 -24.12
CA VAL A 32 21.96 30.17 -24.54
C VAL A 32 21.84 29.02 -25.58
N PHE A 33 20.65 28.60 -26.05
CA PHE A 33 20.22 28.74 -27.47
C PHE A 33 18.83 28.13 -27.78
N GLU A 34 17.99 28.87 -28.52
CA GLU A 34 16.78 28.45 -29.28
C GLU A 34 17.03 28.78 -30.78
N ASP A 35 16.18 28.65 -31.81
CA ASP A 35 14.71 28.49 -32.00
C ASP A 35 14.47 27.94 -33.45
N VAL A 36 13.21 28.00 -33.95
CA VAL A 36 12.73 28.17 -35.35
C VAL A 36 11.86 27.03 -35.94
N LYS A 37 10.62 26.94 -35.41
CA LYS A 37 9.30 27.26 -36.04
C LYS A 37 8.80 26.62 -37.38
N PRO A 38 7.46 26.64 -37.66
CA PRO A 38 6.78 25.66 -38.54
C PRO A 38 5.95 26.25 -39.72
N ARG A 39 5.07 25.44 -40.34
CA ARG A 39 4.00 25.83 -41.31
C ARG A 39 2.66 25.14 -41.00
N ASN A 40 1.56 25.59 -41.63
CA ASN A 40 0.18 25.27 -41.21
C ASN A 40 -0.89 25.32 -42.35
N SER A 41 -2.11 24.85 -42.03
CA SER A 41 -3.44 25.14 -42.63
C SER A 41 -3.96 24.43 -43.91
N LEU A 42 -5.20 23.92 -43.81
CA LEU A 42 -6.33 24.13 -44.75
C LEU A 42 -7.67 23.68 -44.10
N SER A 43 -8.83 24.06 -44.64
CA SER A 43 -10.15 23.95 -43.98
C SER A 43 -11.35 23.79 -44.94
N ILE A 44 -12.40 23.04 -44.54
CA ILE A 44 -13.71 22.90 -45.23
C ILE A 44 -14.85 22.81 -44.17
N SER A 45 -16.08 23.18 -44.54
CA SER A 45 -17.27 23.33 -43.68
C SER A 45 -18.43 22.34 -43.98
N LYS A 46 -19.55 22.47 -43.24
CA LYS A 46 -20.69 21.54 -43.11
C LYS A 46 -21.66 21.51 -44.31
N ASN A 47 -22.48 20.45 -44.41
CA ASN A 47 -23.93 20.57 -44.68
C ASN A 47 -24.76 19.30 -44.37
N ALA A 48 -26.10 19.46 -44.37
CA ALA A 48 -27.19 18.45 -44.47
C ALA A 48 -27.77 17.73 -43.20
N SER A 49 -28.98 18.17 -42.83
CA SER A 49 -30.21 17.42 -42.42
C SER A 49 -30.25 16.35 -41.31
N VAL A 50 -31.36 16.39 -40.55
CA VAL A 50 -31.79 15.43 -39.49
C VAL A 50 -32.97 14.60 -39.96
N THR A 51 -33.06 13.33 -39.52
CA THR A 51 -34.32 12.56 -39.44
C THR A 51 -34.34 11.77 -38.13
N THR A 52 -35.49 11.73 -37.43
CA THR A 52 -35.64 11.13 -36.09
C THR A 52 -36.43 9.82 -36.10
N VAL A 53 -36.03 8.88 -35.24
CA VAL A 53 -36.85 7.76 -34.73
C VAL A 53 -36.58 7.64 -33.23
N GLY A 54 -37.59 7.30 -32.42
CA GLY A 54 -37.54 7.36 -30.95
C GLY A 54 -37.23 6.03 -30.24
N GLY A 55 -36.85 6.12 -28.96
CA GLY A 55 -36.59 4.99 -28.05
C GLY A 55 -37.60 4.90 -26.90
N VAL A 56 -37.65 3.74 -26.22
CA VAL A 56 -38.70 3.38 -25.24
C VAL A 56 -38.19 3.47 -23.80
N HIS A 57 -38.95 4.14 -22.93
CA HIS A 57 -38.68 4.18 -21.48
C HIS A 57 -39.18 2.90 -20.76
N ARG A 58 -38.38 2.37 -19.83
CA ARG A 58 -38.84 1.39 -18.82
C ARG A 58 -38.92 2.03 -17.43
N SER A 59 -39.92 1.64 -16.65
CA SER A 59 -40.09 2.04 -15.24
C SER A 59 -39.60 0.94 -14.30
N TRP A 60 -39.00 1.33 -13.17
CA TRP A 60 -38.65 0.42 -12.08
C TRP A 60 -39.79 0.41 -11.05
N GLY A 61 -40.28 -0.77 -10.70
CA GLY A 61 -41.29 -0.94 -9.65
C GLY A 61 -40.65 -0.97 -8.25
N SER A 62 -41.28 -0.31 -7.27
CA SER A 62 -40.87 -0.43 -5.87
C SER A 62 -41.25 -1.81 -5.34
N SER A 63 -40.23 -2.62 -5.01
CA SER A 63 -40.42 -3.91 -4.34
C SER A 63 -40.35 -3.71 -2.83
N VAL A 64 -41.48 -3.81 -2.14
CA VAL A 64 -41.54 -3.90 -0.68
C VAL A 64 -40.64 -5.07 -0.24
N ILE A 65 -39.75 -4.82 0.72
CA ILE A 65 -38.89 -5.87 1.28
C ILE A 65 -39.76 -6.79 2.12
N ASP A 66 -40.00 -8.01 1.62
CA ASP A 66 -40.78 -9.02 2.31
C ASP A 66 -40.12 -9.39 3.64
N GLN A 67 -40.82 -9.20 4.76
CA GLN A 67 -40.26 -9.42 6.10
C GLN A 67 -39.94 -10.91 6.39
N THR A 68 -40.32 -11.84 5.51
CA THR A 68 -39.94 -13.26 5.60
C THR A 68 -38.45 -13.54 5.31
N TYR A 69 -37.66 -12.54 4.87
CA TYR A 69 -36.24 -12.72 4.52
C TYR A 69 -35.27 -13.04 5.68
N GLN A 70 -35.74 -13.34 6.90
CA GLN A 70 -34.92 -13.97 7.95
C GLN A 70 -34.70 -15.47 7.68
N ALA A 71 -34.10 -15.79 6.52
CA ALA A 71 -33.54 -17.10 6.28
C ALA A 71 -32.38 -17.33 7.27
N THR A 72 -32.55 -18.27 8.21
CA THR A 72 -31.39 -18.81 8.93
C THR A 72 -30.45 -19.43 7.90
N PRO A 73 -29.14 -19.13 7.91
CA PRO A 73 -28.22 -19.73 6.96
C PRO A 73 -28.25 -21.26 7.12
N PRO A 74 -28.05 -22.03 6.03
CA PRO A 74 -27.90 -23.47 6.11
C PRO A 74 -26.86 -23.87 7.17
N ASN A 75 -27.05 -25.02 7.81
CA ASN A 75 -26.09 -25.52 8.81
C ASN A 75 -24.69 -25.76 8.21
N ASP A 76 -24.62 -25.99 6.90
CA ASP A 76 -23.37 -26.10 6.14
C ASP A 76 -23.52 -25.31 4.81
N PRO A 77 -23.27 -23.98 4.81
CA PRO A 77 -23.57 -23.12 3.66
C PRO A 77 -22.49 -23.19 2.58
N ARG A 78 -22.89 -23.19 1.31
CA ARG A 78 -22.00 -23.10 0.14
C ARG A 78 -21.85 -21.64 -0.26
N ILE A 79 -20.78 -21.01 0.21
CA ILE A 79 -20.61 -19.56 0.20
C ILE A 79 -19.98 -19.08 -1.11
N TYR A 80 -20.64 -18.15 -1.81
CA TYR A 80 -20.06 -17.43 -2.94
C TYR A 80 -19.61 -16.03 -2.51
N LEU A 81 -18.30 -15.74 -2.57
CA LEU A 81 -17.70 -14.50 -2.08
C LEU A 81 -17.85 -13.35 -3.10
N ILE A 82 -18.70 -12.38 -2.81
CA ILE A 82 -18.95 -11.21 -3.66
C ILE A 82 -18.09 -10.02 -3.18
N HIS A 83 -16.94 -9.79 -3.83
CA HIS A 83 -16.05 -8.68 -3.48
C HIS A 83 -16.44 -7.38 -4.21
N ILE A 84 -17.01 -6.41 -3.49
CA ILE A 84 -17.48 -5.15 -4.08
C ILE A 84 -16.37 -4.08 -4.10
N GLY A 85 -15.44 -4.22 -5.06
CA GLY A 85 -14.54 -3.14 -5.48
C GLY A 85 -13.47 -2.72 -4.46
N LYS A 86 -13.76 -1.76 -3.57
CA LYS A 86 -12.78 -1.16 -2.61
C LYS A 86 -13.11 -1.46 -1.15
N CYS A 87 -13.62 -2.68 -0.94
CA CYS A 87 -14.10 -3.17 0.36
C CYS A 87 -13.18 -4.26 0.93
N GLY A 88 -11.89 -3.94 1.12
CA GLY A 88 -10.93 -4.77 1.85
C GLY A 88 -10.56 -6.15 1.25
N GLY A 89 -11.18 -6.59 0.15
CA GLY A 89 -11.10 -7.99 -0.29
C GLY A 89 -9.73 -8.50 -0.70
N GLU A 90 -8.78 -7.61 -1.01
CA GLU A 90 -7.38 -8.00 -1.25
C GLU A 90 -6.70 -8.57 0.01
N THR A 91 -7.07 -8.09 1.20
CA THR A 91 -6.66 -8.71 2.49
C THR A 91 -7.34 -10.06 2.65
N ILE A 92 -8.68 -10.07 2.55
CA ILE A 92 -9.53 -11.24 2.85
C ILE A 92 -9.18 -12.42 1.92
N MET A 93 -8.88 -12.14 0.65
CA MET A 93 -8.49 -13.17 -0.32
C MET A 93 -7.08 -13.71 -0.10
N GLU A 94 -6.18 -12.94 0.51
CA GLU A 94 -4.88 -13.43 0.96
C GLU A 94 -5.00 -14.29 2.22
N THR A 95 -5.94 -13.93 3.10
CA THR A 95 -6.18 -14.60 4.38
C THR A 95 -6.93 -15.93 4.23
N LEU A 96 -7.89 -16.00 3.30
CA LEU A 96 -8.69 -17.21 3.02
C LEU A 96 -8.10 -18.11 1.93
N GLY A 97 -6.89 -17.80 1.43
CA GLY A 97 -6.20 -18.53 0.36
C GLY A 97 -6.59 -18.07 -1.05
N ARG A 98 -5.61 -17.56 -1.82
CA ARG A 98 -5.86 -16.99 -3.16
C ARG A 98 -6.01 -18.02 -4.29
N GLY A 99 -5.48 -19.23 -4.09
CA GLY A 99 -5.24 -20.24 -5.14
C GLY A 99 -6.41 -21.21 -5.37
N ALA A 100 -6.70 -22.05 -4.36
CA ALA A 100 -7.54 -23.25 -4.47
C ALA A 100 -8.84 -23.06 -5.27
N ILE A 101 -9.59 -21.98 -5.00
CA ILE A 101 -10.94 -21.70 -5.53
C ILE A 101 -11.07 -21.84 -7.06
N GLY A 102 -10.01 -21.66 -7.85
CA GLY A 102 -10.06 -21.83 -9.31
C GLY A 102 -10.06 -23.28 -9.77
N GLU A 103 -9.02 -24.02 -9.39
CA GLU A 103 -8.82 -25.42 -9.81
C GLU A 103 -9.78 -26.37 -9.08
N GLU A 104 -10.13 -26.03 -7.83
CA GLU A 104 -11.17 -26.69 -7.05
C GLU A 104 -12.56 -26.51 -7.68
N LEU A 105 -12.85 -25.36 -8.31
CA LEU A 105 -14.11 -25.17 -9.03
C LEU A 105 -14.22 -26.12 -10.23
N GLU A 106 -13.18 -26.19 -11.07
CA GLU A 106 -13.15 -27.17 -12.17
C GLU A 106 -13.27 -28.61 -11.68
N CYS A 107 -12.78 -28.90 -10.48
CA CYS A 107 -12.86 -30.21 -9.84
C CYS A 107 -14.29 -30.52 -9.35
N ARG A 108 -14.89 -29.63 -8.54
CA ARG A 108 -16.30 -29.73 -8.07
C ARG A 108 -17.30 -29.81 -9.22
N MET A 109 -17.06 -29.10 -10.33
CA MET A 109 -17.87 -29.18 -11.55
C MET A 109 -17.79 -30.55 -12.23
N ARG A 110 -16.65 -31.25 -12.15
CA ARG A 110 -16.48 -32.61 -12.66
C ARG A 110 -17.16 -33.65 -11.76
N GLU A 111 -17.05 -33.52 -10.43
CA GLU A 111 -17.75 -34.38 -9.46
C GLU A 111 -19.27 -34.39 -9.69
N ARG A 112 -19.89 -33.19 -9.75
CA ARG A 112 -21.33 -33.03 -10.00
C ARG A 112 -21.78 -33.60 -11.35
N SER A 113 -20.87 -33.76 -12.31
CA SER A 113 -21.12 -34.41 -13.61
C SER A 113 -21.04 -35.94 -13.55
N ASN A 114 -20.29 -36.50 -12.59
CA ASN A 114 -20.06 -37.94 -12.43
C ASN A 114 -20.94 -38.59 -11.34
N GLY A 115 -21.53 -37.80 -10.45
CA GLY A 115 -22.46 -38.28 -9.41
C GLY A 115 -21.81 -38.92 -8.18
N ALA A 116 -20.48 -38.83 -8.06
CA ALA A 116 -19.73 -39.20 -6.87
C ALA A 116 -18.96 -37.98 -6.35
N VAL A 117 -19.01 -37.75 -5.04
CA VAL A 117 -18.12 -36.82 -4.34
C VAL A 117 -16.78 -37.51 -4.18
N ASP A 118 -15.70 -36.86 -4.57
CA ASP A 118 -14.35 -37.39 -4.50
C ASP A 118 -13.56 -36.62 -3.43
N ASP A 119 -13.45 -37.20 -2.22
CA ASP A 119 -12.63 -36.62 -1.15
C ASP A 119 -11.17 -36.39 -1.59
N GLU A 120 -10.68 -37.05 -2.65
CA GLU A 120 -9.36 -36.78 -3.25
C GLU A 120 -9.27 -35.38 -3.90
N CYS A 121 -10.40 -34.78 -4.29
CA CYS A 121 -10.50 -33.41 -4.79
C CYS A 121 -10.13 -32.39 -3.69
N ILE A 122 -10.74 -32.53 -2.50
CA ILE A 122 -10.51 -31.64 -1.36
C ILE A 122 -9.15 -31.95 -0.69
N ARG A 123 -8.75 -33.23 -0.62
CA ARG A 123 -7.42 -33.65 -0.10
C ARG A 123 -6.22 -33.07 -0.84
N LYS A 124 -6.39 -32.58 -2.06
CA LYS A 124 -5.31 -31.94 -2.85
C LYS A 124 -5.06 -30.47 -2.51
N ARG A 125 -5.85 -29.86 -1.61
CA ARG A 125 -5.51 -28.52 -1.08
C ARG A 125 -4.16 -28.58 -0.33
N PRO A 126 -3.17 -27.71 -0.65
CA PRO A 126 -1.92 -27.64 0.11
C PRO A 126 -2.19 -27.27 1.57
N ALA A 127 -1.98 -28.24 2.46
CA ALA A 127 -2.57 -28.20 3.79
C ALA A 127 -1.85 -27.26 4.79
N GLN A 128 -0.75 -26.60 4.40
CA GLN A 128 -0.10 -25.52 5.16
C GLN A 128 -1.00 -24.32 5.54
N PHE A 129 -2.19 -24.23 4.97
CA PHE A 129 -3.21 -23.29 5.44
C PHE A 129 -4.03 -23.99 6.52
N THR A 130 -3.82 -23.61 7.78
CA THR A 130 -4.70 -24.00 8.90
C THR A 130 -6.12 -23.52 8.60
N GLU A 131 -6.93 -24.38 8.00
CA GLU A 131 -8.11 -23.92 7.28
C GLU A 131 -9.18 -23.39 8.23
N SER A 132 -9.52 -22.12 8.04
CA SER A 132 -10.72 -21.55 8.63
C SER A 132 -11.97 -22.31 8.15
N ALA A 133 -12.95 -22.49 9.03
CA ALA A 133 -14.25 -23.05 8.67
C ALA A 133 -15.03 -22.15 7.68
N LEU A 134 -14.63 -20.88 7.57
CA LEU A 134 -15.00 -19.95 6.50
C LEU A 134 -14.36 -20.32 5.14
N SER A 135 -13.04 -20.54 5.07
CA SER A 135 -12.34 -20.90 3.81
C SER A 135 -12.67 -22.31 3.29
N ARG A 136 -13.07 -23.25 4.16
CA ARG A 136 -13.64 -24.54 3.72
C ARG A 136 -14.95 -24.39 2.94
N ARG A 137 -15.70 -23.33 3.19
CA ARG A 137 -17.06 -23.12 2.65
C ARG A 137 -17.16 -22.16 1.48
N LEU A 138 -16.06 -21.48 1.14
CA LEU A 138 -15.99 -20.71 -0.10
C LEU A 138 -15.94 -21.67 -1.30
N ILE A 139 -17.02 -21.73 -2.08
CA ILE A 139 -17.05 -22.45 -3.36
C ILE A 139 -16.56 -21.60 -4.54
N GLY A 140 -16.49 -20.27 -4.36
CA GLY A 140 -16.20 -19.33 -5.45
C GLY A 140 -15.95 -17.90 -4.98
N ARG A 141 -15.54 -17.04 -5.93
CA ARG A 141 -15.50 -15.58 -5.75
C ARG A 141 -15.96 -14.82 -6.99
N TYR A 142 -16.59 -13.66 -6.83
CA TYR A 142 -16.92 -12.75 -7.91
C TYR A 142 -16.36 -11.34 -7.65
N HIS A 143 -15.64 -10.79 -8.63
CA HIS A 143 -14.94 -9.51 -8.53
C HIS A 143 -14.74 -8.89 -9.92
N LEU A 144 -15.23 -7.66 -10.14
CA LEU A 144 -14.91 -6.76 -11.25
C LEU A 144 -14.87 -7.39 -12.67
N GLY A 145 -15.79 -8.31 -12.97
CA GLY A 145 -15.83 -9.00 -14.27
C GLY A 145 -14.71 -10.01 -14.47
N SER A 146 -14.25 -10.66 -13.39
CA SER A 146 -13.20 -11.68 -13.32
C SER A 146 -13.12 -12.57 -14.57
N PRO A 147 -12.18 -12.32 -15.50
CA PRO A 147 -12.11 -13.01 -16.79
C PRO A 147 -11.51 -14.43 -16.68
N ARG A 148 -11.42 -14.98 -15.45
CA ARG A 148 -10.88 -16.31 -15.17
C ARG A 148 -11.93 -17.41 -15.18
N PHE A 149 -13.21 -17.06 -15.08
CA PHE A 149 -14.32 -18.01 -15.13
C PHE A 149 -15.08 -17.81 -16.44
N SER A 150 -15.29 -18.88 -17.19
CA SER A 150 -16.21 -18.86 -18.33
C SER A 150 -17.64 -18.61 -17.84
N ARG A 151 -18.52 -18.26 -18.78
CA ARG A 151 -19.95 -18.10 -18.49
C ARG A 151 -20.56 -19.31 -17.79
N LYS A 152 -20.13 -20.54 -18.12
CA LYS A 152 -20.63 -21.79 -17.53
C LYS A 152 -20.21 -21.98 -16.07
N GLU A 153 -18.99 -21.59 -15.73
CA GLU A 153 -18.50 -21.60 -14.34
C GLU A 153 -19.21 -20.56 -13.50
N ILE A 154 -19.52 -19.38 -14.07
CA ILE A 154 -20.29 -18.34 -13.40
C ILE A 154 -21.75 -18.78 -13.18
N GLU A 155 -22.38 -19.41 -14.18
CA GLU A 155 -23.72 -19.99 -14.06
C GLU A 155 -23.73 -21.11 -13.01
N TRP A 156 -22.76 -22.04 -13.04
CA TRP A 156 -22.62 -23.09 -12.01
C TRP A 156 -22.40 -22.52 -10.61
N LEU A 157 -21.57 -21.49 -10.44
CA LEU A 157 -21.32 -20.85 -9.14
C LEU A 157 -22.55 -20.16 -8.56
N LEU A 158 -23.45 -19.67 -9.41
CA LEU A 158 -24.74 -19.11 -9.01
C LEU A 158 -25.75 -20.22 -8.68
N ASP A 159 -25.76 -21.32 -9.42
CA ASP A 159 -26.67 -22.46 -9.22
C ASP A 159 -26.24 -23.40 -8.05
N ASP A 160 -24.96 -23.40 -7.66
CA ASP A 160 -24.41 -24.24 -6.58
C ASP A 160 -24.13 -23.46 -5.29
N THR A 161 -24.40 -22.15 -5.23
CA THR A 161 -24.41 -21.42 -3.95
C THR A 161 -25.77 -21.54 -3.25
N ASP A 162 -25.79 -21.23 -1.96
CA ASP A 162 -27.01 -20.96 -1.17
C ASP A 162 -26.86 -19.69 -0.32
N THR A 163 -25.65 -19.11 -0.31
CA THR A 163 -25.23 -18.05 0.61
C THR A 163 -24.25 -17.10 -0.08
N PHE A 164 -24.64 -15.85 -0.29
CA PHE A 164 -23.73 -14.81 -0.78
C PHE A 164 -23.02 -14.12 0.38
N LEU A 165 -21.69 -14.15 0.40
CA LEU A 165 -20.88 -13.38 1.37
C LEU A 165 -20.37 -12.11 0.70
N TYR A 166 -20.87 -10.96 1.13
CA TYR A 166 -20.47 -9.66 0.59
C TYR A 166 -19.34 -9.04 1.39
N LEU A 167 -18.39 -8.47 0.66
CA LEU A 167 -17.39 -7.58 1.22
C LEU A 167 -17.84 -6.14 0.99
N ILE A 168 -18.16 -5.43 2.06
CA ILE A 168 -18.77 -4.09 2.03
C ILE A 168 -17.96 -3.06 2.79
N ARG A 169 -18.34 -1.80 2.62
CA ARG A 169 -17.79 -0.58 3.23
C ARG A 169 -18.86 0.50 3.14
N ASP A 170 -18.82 1.50 4.01
CA ASP A 170 -19.60 2.73 3.84
C ASP A 170 -19.57 3.21 2.36
N PRO A 171 -20.72 3.51 1.72
CA PRO A 171 -20.79 3.75 0.29
C PRO A 171 -20.08 5.04 -0.15
N LEU A 172 -20.05 6.09 0.69
CA LEU A 172 -19.34 7.35 0.41
C LEU A 172 -17.83 7.13 0.53
N ASP A 173 -17.42 6.37 1.55
CA ASP A 173 -16.04 5.99 1.80
C ASP A 173 -15.50 5.03 0.72
N ARG A 174 -16.35 4.13 0.21
CA ARG A 174 -16.11 3.25 -0.95
C ARG A 174 -15.86 4.06 -2.21
N VAL A 175 -16.73 5.03 -2.54
CA VAL A 175 -16.60 5.78 -3.80
C VAL A 175 -15.44 6.79 -3.75
N ARG A 176 -15.16 7.42 -2.60
CA ARG A 176 -13.93 8.20 -2.40
C ARG A 176 -12.69 7.32 -2.58
N SER A 177 -12.68 6.13 -1.98
CA SER A 177 -11.57 5.17 -2.14
C SER A 177 -11.45 4.62 -3.56
N ALA A 178 -12.53 4.59 -4.33
CA ALA A 178 -12.52 4.23 -5.74
C ALA A 178 -11.97 5.37 -6.61
N PHE A 179 -12.36 6.63 -6.31
CA PHE A 179 -11.85 7.83 -6.96
C PHE A 179 -10.33 7.96 -6.78
N GLU A 180 -9.84 8.01 -5.54
CA GLU A 180 -8.42 8.26 -5.27
C GLU A 180 -7.54 7.12 -5.82
N TYR A 181 -7.97 5.86 -5.70
CA TYR A 181 -7.27 4.73 -6.32
C TYR A 181 -7.16 4.86 -7.84
N HIS A 182 -8.29 5.11 -8.51
CA HIS A 182 -8.30 5.24 -9.96
C HIS A 182 -7.53 6.48 -10.42
N LYS A 183 -7.76 7.63 -9.79
CA LYS A 183 -7.07 8.89 -10.08
C LYS A 183 -5.55 8.70 -10.07
N ASN A 184 -5.03 8.16 -8.98
CA ASN A 184 -3.60 7.90 -8.83
C ASN A 184 -3.15 6.92 -9.93
N LYS A 185 -3.89 5.83 -10.17
CA LYS A 185 -3.66 4.89 -11.28
C LYS A 185 -3.88 5.45 -12.71
N ILE A 186 -4.30 6.71 -12.87
CA ILE A 186 -4.68 7.32 -14.17
C ILE A 186 -3.85 8.55 -14.53
N GLN A 187 -3.24 9.25 -13.56
CA GLN A 187 -1.99 9.99 -13.82
C GLN A 187 -1.00 9.06 -14.56
N MET A 188 -0.95 7.83 -14.05
CA MET A 188 -0.21 6.67 -14.52
C MET A 188 -0.72 6.02 -15.83
N SER A 189 -1.79 6.47 -16.49
CA SER A 189 -2.31 5.78 -17.71
C SER A 189 -3.05 6.66 -18.73
N ARG A 190 -2.63 6.61 -20.00
CA ARG A 190 -2.66 7.79 -20.88
C ARG A 190 -3.89 8.06 -21.78
N THR A 191 -4.87 7.17 -21.92
CA THR A 191 -5.90 7.33 -22.99
C THR A 191 -7.37 7.34 -22.56
N LYS A 192 -7.89 6.28 -21.91
CA LYS A 192 -9.35 6.15 -21.71
C LYS A 192 -9.93 6.96 -20.56
N HIS A 193 -9.12 7.32 -19.56
CA HIS A 193 -9.59 7.89 -18.29
C HIS A 193 -9.21 9.35 -18.05
N LYS A 194 -8.27 9.89 -18.86
CA LYS A 194 -7.74 11.26 -18.74
C LYS A 194 -8.84 12.33 -18.69
N LYS A 195 -9.90 12.18 -19.49
CA LYS A 195 -11.04 13.12 -19.52
C LYS A 195 -11.69 13.29 -18.15
N PHE A 196 -11.83 12.21 -17.39
CA PHE A 196 -12.40 12.23 -16.06
C PHE A 196 -11.40 12.81 -15.04
N TYR A 197 -10.25 12.16 -14.86
CA TYR A 197 -9.35 12.43 -13.73
C TYR A 197 -8.29 13.54 -13.94
N VAL A 198 -8.19 14.11 -15.14
CA VAL A 198 -7.17 15.13 -15.48
C VAL A 198 -7.80 16.36 -16.12
N GLU A 199 -8.79 16.18 -17.01
CA GLU A 199 -9.44 17.30 -17.69
C GLU A 199 -10.64 17.85 -16.91
N CYS A 200 -11.35 16.99 -16.15
CA CYS A 200 -12.50 17.39 -15.33
C CYS A 200 -12.21 17.44 -13.83
N PHE A 201 -11.55 16.42 -13.26
CA PHE A 201 -11.37 16.26 -11.80
C PHE A 201 -9.90 16.11 -11.38
N PRO A 202 -9.03 17.11 -11.67
CA PRO A 202 -7.61 17.06 -11.34
C PRO A 202 -7.32 17.19 -9.83
N GLY A 203 -8.21 17.82 -9.06
CA GLY A 203 -8.08 18.01 -7.61
C GLY A 203 -8.69 16.85 -6.80
N ARG A 204 -9.52 17.14 -5.80
CA ARG A 204 -9.97 16.13 -4.82
C ARG A 204 -11.29 15.49 -5.24
N PHE A 205 -11.73 14.45 -4.53
CA PHE A 205 -13.05 13.88 -4.75
C PHE A 205 -14.20 14.90 -4.52
N ASN A 206 -14.02 15.90 -3.66
CA ASN A 206 -14.99 17.00 -3.51
C ASN A 206 -15.24 17.73 -4.86
N ASP A 207 -14.22 17.93 -5.69
CA ASP A 207 -14.34 18.56 -7.01
C ASP A 207 -15.32 17.84 -7.94
N VAL A 208 -15.48 16.52 -7.77
CA VAL A 208 -16.48 15.70 -8.49
C VAL A 208 -17.89 16.11 -8.07
N VAL A 209 -18.10 16.31 -6.76
CA VAL A 209 -19.39 16.68 -6.18
C VAL A 209 -19.75 18.13 -6.51
N GLU A 210 -18.80 19.05 -6.37
CA GLU A 210 -18.97 20.48 -6.73
C GLU A 210 -19.36 20.65 -8.21
N ALA A 211 -18.78 19.87 -9.12
CA ALA A 211 -19.16 19.90 -10.53
C ALA A 211 -20.60 19.43 -10.78
N MET A 212 -21.10 18.44 -10.02
CA MET A 212 -22.51 18.01 -10.11
C MET A 212 -23.46 19.10 -9.62
N ARG A 213 -23.06 19.84 -8.58
CA ARG A 213 -23.70 21.07 -8.10
C ARG A 213 -23.56 22.27 -9.06
N GLY A 214 -22.91 22.09 -10.21
CA GLY A 214 -22.69 23.14 -11.20
C GLY A 214 -21.68 24.22 -10.77
N ALA A 215 -20.93 24.02 -9.69
CA ALA A 215 -20.01 25.00 -9.13
C ALA A 215 -18.73 25.16 -9.99
N GLY A 216 -18.85 25.90 -11.09
CA GLY A 216 -17.72 26.34 -11.92
C GLY A 216 -17.18 25.34 -12.94
N SER A 217 -17.81 24.18 -13.12
CA SER A 217 -17.40 23.14 -14.08
C SER A 217 -18.04 23.26 -15.47
N ASP A 218 -17.37 22.77 -16.52
CA ASP A 218 -18.01 22.48 -17.82
C ASP A 218 -19.13 21.44 -17.64
N GLU A 219 -20.29 21.65 -18.26
CA GLU A 219 -21.42 20.68 -18.31
C GLU A 219 -20.99 19.28 -18.75
N LYS A 220 -19.95 19.18 -19.61
CA LYS A 220 -19.37 17.88 -19.98
C LYS A 220 -18.81 17.15 -18.77
N CYS A 221 -18.19 17.87 -17.83
CA CYS A 221 -17.61 17.35 -16.62
C CYS A 221 -18.68 16.97 -15.60
N LYS A 222 -19.68 17.83 -15.36
CA LYS A 222 -20.90 17.48 -14.60
C LYS A 222 -21.47 16.14 -15.08
N GLY A 223 -21.79 16.04 -16.37
CA GLY A 223 -22.27 14.80 -16.97
C GLY A 223 -21.31 13.60 -16.88
N TYR A 224 -19.99 13.82 -16.75
CA TYR A 224 -19.04 12.73 -16.46
C TYR A 224 -19.17 12.23 -15.02
N ALA A 225 -19.29 13.13 -14.03
CA ALA A 225 -19.52 12.78 -12.63
C ALA A 225 -20.86 12.05 -12.43
N ASP A 226 -21.95 12.59 -12.98
CA ASP A 226 -23.29 11.99 -12.93
C ASP A 226 -23.24 10.53 -13.43
N ARG A 227 -22.64 10.32 -14.61
CA ARG A 227 -22.50 8.98 -15.20
C ARG A 227 -21.59 8.06 -14.38
N ALA A 228 -20.60 8.58 -13.66
CA ALA A 228 -19.71 7.76 -12.85
C ALA A 228 -20.42 7.24 -11.59
N LEU A 229 -21.09 8.12 -10.84
CA LEU A 229 -21.79 7.76 -9.62
C LEU A 229 -23.02 6.88 -9.92
N GLY A 230 -23.71 7.12 -11.04
CA GLY A 230 -24.77 6.24 -11.55
C GLY A 230 -24.32 4.85 -12.04
N GLY A 231 -23.07 4.43 -11.79
CA GLY A 231 -22.57 3.10 -12.18
C GLY A 231 -22.25 2.94 -13.68
N GLY A 232 -22.16 4.04 -14.43
CA GLY A 232 -21.78 4.07 -15.84
C GLY A 232 -20.38 4.69 -16.04
N GLY A 233 -20.27 5.60 -17.02
CA GLY A 233 -19.14 6.52 -17.17
C GLY A 233 -17.90 5.94 -17.86
N PRO A 234 -17.81 5.95 -19.21
CA PRO A 234 -16.54 5.69 -19.90
C PRO A 234 -15.49 6.73 -19.45
N GLY A 235 -14.47 6.25 -18.74
CA GLY A 235 -13.41 7.07 -18.16
C GLY A 235 -13.39 7.12 -16.63
N ALA A 236 -14.49 6.82 -15.93
CA ALA A 236 -14.50 6.76 -14.45
C ALA A 236 -13.78 5.51 -13.89
N GLY A 237 -13.79 4.42 -14.65
CA GLY A 237 -13.09 3.17 -14.29
C GLY A 237 -13.93 2.19 -13.47
N HIS A 238 -13.59 0.90 -13.56
CA HIS A 238 -14.46 -0.21 -13.16
C HIS A 238 -14.99 -0.17 -11.71
N HIS A 239 -14.25 0.32 -10.71
CA HIS A 239 -14.76 0.45 -9.34
C HIS A 239 -16.04 1.32 -9.20
N PHE A 240 -16.28 2.24 -10.14
CA PHE A 240 -17.55 2.97 -10.27
C PHE A 240 -18.59 2.10 -10.99
N SER A 241 -18.27 1.62 -12.20
CA SER A 241 -19.18 0.82 -13.04
C SER A 241 -19.44 -0.63 -12.57
N TYR A 242 -18.99 -0.95 -11.36
CA TYR A 242 -19.26 -2.15 -10.58
C TYR A 242 -19.50 -1.70 -9.12
N ASN A 243 -20.60 -0.98 -8.94
CA ASN A 243 -21.13 -0.56 -7.63
C ASN A 243 -22.04 -1.64 -7.03
N TYR A 244 -22.56 -1.38 -5.82
CA TYR A 244 -23.46 -2.29 -5.10
C TYR A 244 -24.62 -2.77 -5.97
N GLN A 245 -25.30 -1.88 -6.70
CA GLN A 245 -26.41 -2.23 -7.59
C GLN A 245 -26.04 -3.30 -8.63
N LYS A 246 -24.86 -3.18 -9.29
CA LYS A 246 -24.45 -4.16 -10.30
C LYS A 246 -24.17 -5.54 -9.70
N TYR A 247 -23.50 -5.59 -8.56
CA TYR A 247 -23.23 -6.85 -7.86
C TYR A 247 -24.53 -7.49 -7.35
N ARG A 248 -25.43 -6.69 -6.77
CA ARG A 248 -26.76 -7.15 -6.31
C ARG A 248 -27.61 -7.68 -7.46
N ASN A 249 -27.62 -7.01 -8.62
CA ASN A 249 -28.36 -7.47 -9.80
C ASN A 249 -27.82 -8.80 -10.35
N PHE A 250 -26.49 -9.01 -10.29
CA PHE A 250 -25.85 -10.27 -10.68
C PHE A 250 -26.22 -11.43 -9.74
N SER A 251 -26.18 -11.19 -8.43
CA SER A 251 -26.42 -12.19 -7.38
C SER A 251 -27.89 -12.26 -6.96
N LEU A 252 -28.33 -11.45 -6.00
CA LEU A 252 -29.70 -11.44 -5.46
C LEU A 252 -30.80 -11.05 -6.46
N GLY A 253 -30.45 -10.42 -7.59
CA GLY A 253 -31.38 -10.19 -8.70
C GLY A 253 -31.74 -11.49 -9.44
N SER A 254 -30.80 -12.42 -9.54
CA SER A 254 -30.99 -13.77 -10.09
C SER A 254 -31.53 -14.73 -9.03
N HIS A 255 -31.01 -14.61 -7.81
CA HIS A 255 -31.18 -15.55 -6.71
C HIS A 255 -31.64 -14.84 -5.41
N PRO A 256 -32.86 -14.29 -5.38
CA PRO A 256 -33.34 -13.45 -4.28
C PRO A 256 -33.55 -14.20 -2.96
N SER A 257 -33.72 -15.52 -3.02
CA SER A 257 -33.98 -16.41 -1.88
C SER A 257 -32.73 -16.85 -1.10
N HIS A 258 -31.54 -16.51 -1.58
CA HIS A 258 -30.29 -16.97 -0.96
C HIS A 258 -29.96 -16.19 0.31
N SER A 259 -29.26 -16.86 1.24
CA SER A 259 -28.80 -16.22 2.48
C SER A 259 -27.76 -15.14 2.17
N VAL A 260 -27.75 -14.06 2.95
CA VAL A 260 -26.78 -12.97 2.83
C VAL A 260 -25.89 -12.94 4.06
N MET A 261 -24.57 -12.94 3.85
CA MET A 261 -23.57 -12.68 4.88
C MET A 261 -22.74 -11.47 4.49
N VAL A 262 -22.16 -10.80 5.48
CA VAL A 262 -21.44 -9.52 5.31
C VAL A 262 -20.13 -9.54 6.12
N ILE A 263 -19.06 -9.04 5.52
CA ILE A 263 -17.87 -8.55 6.22
C ILE A 263 -17.71 -7.06 5.88
N ARG A 264 -17.66 -6.21 6.91
CA ARG A 264 -17.46 -4.76 6.79
C ARG A 264 -15.97 -4.45 6.78
N THR A 265 -15.52 -3.56 5.90
CA THR A 265 -14.09 -3.18 5.78
C THR A 265 -13.57 -2.51 7.06
N GLU A 266 -14.48 -1.85 7.77
CA GLU A 266 -14.27 -1.13 9.02
C GLU A 266 -14.08 -2.09 10.22
N HIS A 267 -14.77 -3.24 10.20
CA HIS A 267 -14.79 -4.28 11.25
C HIS A 267 -14.27 -5.62 10.70
N LEU A 268 -13.31 -5.56 9.77
CA LEU A 268 -12.92 -6.67 8.88
C LEU A 268 -12.50 -7.93 9.64
N TRP A 269 -11.71 -7.76 10.71
CA TRP A 269 -11.22 -8.89 11.48
C TRP A 269 -12.27 -9.41 12.45
N GLU A 270 -13.02 -8.52 13.07
CA GLU A 270 -14.10 -8.81 14.00
C GLU A 270 -15.20 -9.65 13.31
N ASP A 271 -15.62 -9.23 12.11
CA ASP A 271 -16.60 -9.94 11.29
C ASP A 271 -16.06 -11.29 10.80
N MET A 272 -14.80 -11.36 10.31
CA MET A 272 -14.18 -12.63 9.87
C MET A 272 -14.05 -13.65 11.02
N ILE A 273 -13.55 -13.22 12.18
CA ILE A 273 -13.33 -14.07 13.37
C ILE A 273 -14.66 -14.61 13.90
N ARG A 274 -15.70 -13.77 13.93
CA ARG A 274 -17.04 -14.17 14.35
C ARG A 274 -17.72 -15.10 13.35
N LEU A 275 -17.61 -14.79 12.05
CA LEU A 275 -18.22 -15.60 11.01
C LEU A 275 -17.59 -17.01 10.97
N ASP A 276 -16.26 -17.09 11.06
CA ASP A 276 -15.56 -18.37 11.14
C ASP A 276 -16.02 -19.23 12.33
N LYS A 277 -16.09 -18.63 13.53
CA LYS A 277 -16.60 -19.30 14.73
C LYS A 277 -18.04 -19.78 14.59
N ARG A 278 -18.91 -18.98 13.95
CA ARG A 278 -20.30 -19.38 13.67
C ARG A 278 -20.40 -20.53 12.66
N LEU A 279 -19.40 -20.70 11.80
CA LEU A 279 -19.25 -21.83 10.89
C LEU A 279 -18.52 -23.03 11.53
N GLY A 280 -18.27 -23.01 12.85
CA GLY A 280 -17.59 -24.10 13.57
C GLY A 280 -16.06 -24.05 13.52
N GLY A 281 -15.47 -22.92 13.15
CA GLY A 281 -14.04 -22.65 13.25
C GLY A 281 -13.64 -22.10 14.62
N ASP A 282 -12.36 -21.79 14.79
CA ASP A 282 -11.83 -21.20 16.02
C ASP A 282 -11.56 -19.69 15.92
N GLY A 283 -11.76 -19.11 14.73
CA GLY A 283 -11.52 -17.71 14.41
C GLY A 283 -10.06 -17.27 14.53
N ARG A 284 -9.09 -18.17 14.32
CA ARG A 284 -7.66 -17.83 14.20
C ARG A 284 -7.28 -17.77 12.72
N PHE A 285 -6.71 -16.64 12.29
CA PHE A 285 -6.19 -16.47 10.94
C PHE A 285 -4.69 -16.16 10.98
N ALA A 286 -3.89 -16.79 10.12
CA ALA A 286 -2.44 -16.57 10.06
C ALA A 286 -2.02 -15.12 9.74
N GLN A 287 -2.96 -14.30 9.23
CA GLN A 287 -2.78 -12.89 8.85
C GLN A 287 -3.58 -11.93 9.74
N GLN A 288 -4.16 -12.41 10.85
CA GLN A 288 -5.04 -11.62 11.72
C GLN A 288 -4.38 -10.29 12.15
N GLY A 289 -5.10 -9.18 11.96
CA GLY A 289 -4.63 -7.83 12.28
C GLY A 289 -3.84 -7.14 11.16
N THR A 290 -3.45 -7.84 10.09
CA THR A 290 -2.85 -7.18 8.91
C THR A 290 -3.91 -6.39 8.13
N LYS A 291 -3.49 -5.40 7.33
CA LYS A 291 -4.36 -4.71 6.36
C LYS A 291 -3.57 -4.53 5.06
N LYS A 292 -3.91 -5.33 4.04
CA LYS A 292 -3.36 -5.23 2.69
C LYS A 292 -4.42 -4.64 1.77
N THR A 293 -4.26 -3.37 1.43
CA THR A 293 -5.08 -2.71 0.41
C THR A 293 -4.20 -2.30 -0.77
N HIS A 294 -4.81 -1.88 -1.87
CA HIS A 294 -4.06 -1.34 -3.02
C HIS A 294 -3.65 0.13 -2.76
N GLY A 295 -2.86 0.37 -1.72
CA GLY A 295 -2.34 1.68 -1.33
C GLY A 295 -3.39 2.69 -0.83
N SER A 296 -4.64 2.27 -0.54
CA SER A 296 -5.74 3.22 -0.29
C SER A 296 -5.62 3.99 1.03
N GLU A 297 -4.91 3.43 2.02
CA GLU A 297 -4.50 4.12 3.24
C GLU A 297 -3.35 5.12 3.00
N SER A 298 -2.48 4.87 2.02
CA SER A 298 -1.38 5.79 1.68
C SER A 298 -1.85 7.11 1.04
N TYR A 299 -3.09 7.18 0.56
CA TYR A 299 -3.68 8.37 -0.06
C TYR A 299 -4.33 9.34 0.95
N ALA A 300 -4.17 9.07 2.25
CA ALA A 300 -4.65 9.92 3.35
C ALA A 300 -3.78 11.18 3.56
N SER A 301 -3.72 12.07 2.57
CA SER A 301 -3.06 13.38 2.75
C SER A 301 -3.84 14.25 3.74
N ASN A 302 -3.13 15.10 4.50
CA ASN A 302 -3.61 15.76 5.73
C ASN A 302 -4.85 16.68 5.62
N ASN A 303 -5.49 16.80 4.44
CA ASN A 303 -6.79 17.47 4.24
C ASN A 303 -7.62 16.86 3.07
N SER A 304 -7.25 15.69 2.50
CA SER A 304 -7.99 15.05 1.38
C SER A 304 -8.89 13.90 1.80
N THR A 305 -8.84 13.46 3.05
CA THR A 305 -9.63 12.33 3.58
C THR A 305 -11.10 12.67 3.77
N PHE A 306 -11.46 13.94 3.92
CA PHE A 306 -12.80 14.38 4.28
C PHE A 306 -13.61 14.86 3.05
N ILE A 307 -14.80 14.29 2.89
CA ILE A 307 -15.85 14.85 2.05
C ILE A 307 -16.49 15.98 2.87
N ALA A 308 -16.64 17.17 2.32
CA ALA A 308 -17.25 18.28 3.06
C ALA A 308 -18.71 17.92 3.44
N PRO A 309 -19.25 18.30 4.62
CA PRO A 309 -20.57 17.85 5.07
C PRO A 309 -21.69 18.16 4.08
N GLU A 310 -21.66 19.36 3.51
CA GLU A 310 -22.55 19.83 2.45
C GLU A 310 -22.43 19.01 1.15
N ASN A 311 -21.27 18.41 0.89
CA ASN A 311 -21.03 17.52 -0.25
C ASN A 311 -21.36 16.06 0.09
N ALA A 312 -21.25 15.64 1.34
CA ALA A 312 -21.69 14.32 1.77
C ALA A 312 -23.21 14.18 1.66
N ALA A 313 -23.97 15.20 2.10
CA ALA A 313 -25.42 15.27 1.89
C ALA A 313 -25.81 15.21 0.40
N TYR A 314 -25.22 16.06 -0.45
CA TYR A 314 -25.47 16.05 -1.89
C TYR A 314 -25.06 14.71 -2.54
N LEU A 315 -23.95 14.12 -2.11
CA LEU A 315 -23.49 12.82 -2.61
C LEU A 315 -24.47 11.70 -2.26
N CYS A 316 -25.10 11.73 -1.08
CA CYS A 316 -26.19 10.81 -0.74
C CYS A 316 -27.43 11.01 -1.63
N CYS A 317 -27.79 12.25 -1.95
CA CYS A 317 -28.84 12.54 -2.93
C CYS A 317 -28.50 12.01 -4.34
N ALA A 318 -27.24 12.07 -4.76
CA ALA A 318 -26.78 11.55 -6.04
C ALA A 318 -26.65 10.01 -6.09
N MET A 319 -26.38 9.37 -4.94
CA MET A 319 -26.09 7.94 -4.83
C MET A 319 -27.17 7.13 -4.12
N TYR A 320 -28.38 7.67 -3.90
CA TYR A 320 -29.40 7.05 -3.05
C TYR A 320 -29.67 5.57 -3.38
N GLY A 321 -29.71 5.18 -4.66
CA GLY A 321 -29.91 3.78 -5.08
C GLY A 321 -28.71 2.86 -4.82
N GLU A 322 -27.49 3.40 -4.73
CA GLU A 322 -26.33 2.63 -4.25
C GLU A 322 -26.42 2.41 -2.73
N ILE A 323 -26.88 3.42 -1.98
CA ILE A 323 -27.08 3.35 -0.53
C ILE A 323 -28.25 2.42 -0.18
N GLU A 324 -29.34 2.45 -0.96
CA GLU A 324 -30.50 1.55 -0.83
C GLU A 324 -30.10 0.07 -0.94
N VAL A 325 -29.17 -0.25 -1.84
CA VAL A 325 -28.63 -1.62 -1.97
C VAL A 325 -27.66 -1.96 -0.84
N TYR A 326 -26.82 -1.01 -0.37
CA TYR A 326 -26.02 -1.22 0.84
C TYR A 326 -26.92 -1.54 2.05
N GLN A 327 -28.04 -0.83 2.19
CA GLN A 327 -29.06 -1.11 3.20
C GLN A 327 -29.74 -2.48 3.02
N GLU A 328 -30.11 -2.88 1.80
CA GLU A 328 -30.63 -4.24 1.55
C GLU A 328 -29.64 -5.32 2.03
N LEU A 329 -28.34 -5.14 1.76
CA LEU A 329 -27.29 -6.08 2.17
C LEU A 329 -27.08 -6.12 3.70
N ILE A 330 -27.06 -4.96 4.36
CA ILE A 330 -26.98 -4.87 5.85
C ILE A 330 -28.18 -5.56 6.49
N LEU A 331 -29.41 -5.26 6.04
CA LEU A 331 -30.63 -5.80 6.64
C LEU A 331 -30.75 -7.31 6.46
N LYS A 332 -30.44 -7.81 5.26
CA LYS A 332 -30.41 -9.26 4.96
C LYS A 332 -29.23 -10.00 5.60
N ALA A 333 -28.20 -9.31 6.11
CA ALA A 333 -27.03 -9.95 6.70
C ALA A 333 -27.42 -10.83 7.90
N VAL A 334 -27.27 -12.15 7.78
CA VAL A 334 -27.64 -13.12 8.82
C VAL A 334 -26.60 -13.23 9.93
N ASN A 335 -25.39 -12.71 9.71
CA ASN A 335 -24.24 -12.77 10.62
C ASN A 335 -23.98 -11.47 11.41
N LEU A 336 -24.70 -10.39 11.12
CA LEU A 336 -24.73 -9.16 11.92
C LEU A 336 -25.92 -9.20 12.89
N SER A 337 -25.73 -8.66 14.10
CA SER A 337 -26.84 -8.42 15.03
C SER A 337 -27.67 -7.20 14.61
N ASP A 338 -28.92 -7.11 15.09
CA ASP A 338 -29.79 -5.96 14.83
C ASP A 338 -29.16 -4.64 15.30
N GLU A 339 -28.35 -4.66 16.34
CA GLU A 339 -27.68 -3.46 16.84
C GLU A 339 -26.58 -2.96 15.88
N GLU A 340 -25.81 -3.88 15.30
CA GLU A 340 -24.81 -3.54 14.28
C GLU A 340 -25.48 -3.07 12.97
N LYS A 341 -26.64 -3.66 12.63
CA LYS A 341 -27.44 -3.17 11.51
C LYS A 341 -27.91 -1.74 11.75
N ARG A 342 -28.29 -1.36 12.98
CA ARG A 342 -28.56 0.04 13.33
C ARG A 342 -27.29 0.89 13.26
N GLU A 343 -26.18 0.44 13.85
CA GLU A 343 -24.91 1.18 13.88
C GLU A 343 -24.45 1.58 12.46
N ASP A 344 -24.39 0.62 11.53
CA ASP A 344 -23.97 0.88 10.15
C ASP A 344 -24.96 1.78 9.38
N LEU A 345 -26.27 1.61 9.56
CA LEU A 345 -27.27 2.45 8.89
C LEU A 345 -27.31 3.88 9.46
N VAL A 346 -27.31 4.03 10.79
CA VAL A 346 -27.24 5.33 11.48
C VAL A 346 -25.96 6.08 11.10
N LYS A 347 -24.83 5.38 10.97
CA LYS A 347 -23.56 5.95 10.52
C LYS A 347 -23.65 6.53 9.10
N VAL A 348 -24.25 5.80 8.15
CA VAL A 348 -24.47 6.31 6.79
C VAL A 348 -25.45 7.50 6.79
N MET A 349 -26.56 7.41 7.52
CA MET A 349 -27.52 8.52 7.66
C MET A 349 -26.87 9.78 8.25
N ARG A 350 -25.99 9.63 9.24
CA ARG A 350 -25.20 10.73 9.83
C ARG A 350 -24.16 11.30 8.85
N HIS A 351 -23.51 10.47 8.04
CA HIS A 351 -22.68 10.97 6.93
C HIS A 351 -23.52 11.78 5.92
N CYS A 352 -24.74 11.35 5.62
CA CYS A 352 -25.71 12.08 4.80
C CYS A 352 -26.33 13.34 5.47
N GLN A 353 -25.84 13.77 6.63
CA GLN A 353 -26.33 14.93 7.39
C GLN A 353 -27.80 14.82 7.83
N MET A 354 -28.31 13.61 8.02
CA MET A 354 -29.65 13.36 8.55
C MET A 354 -29.63 13.40 10.08
N ASP A 355 -30.59 14.11 10.68
CA ASP A 355 -30.82 14.10 12.12
C ASP A 355 -31.59 12.83 12.51
N VAL A 356 -30.89 11.87 13.10
CA VAL A 356 -31.39 10.54 13.48
C VAL A 356 -30.82 10.19 14.86
N ALA A 357 -31.69 9.97 15.84
CA ALA A 357 -31.26 9.59 17.18
C ALA A 357 -30.84 8.12 17.24
N ASP A 358 -30.02 7.77 18.24
CA ASP A 358 -29.56 6.40 18.44
C ASP A 358 -30.75 5.49 18.82
N GLY A 359 -31.11 4.60 17.89
CA GLY A 359 -32.24 3.66 18.03
C GLY A 359 -33.42 3.92 17.08
N ASP A 360 -33.50 5.08 16.43
CA ASP A 360 -34.66 5.47 15.60
C ASP A 360 -34.79 4.69 14.27
N VAL A 361 -33.78 3.91 13.88
CA VAL A 361 -33.81 3.11 12.64
C VAL A 361 -34.61 1.83 12.86
N ASP A 362 -35.88 1.87 12.45
CA ASP A 362 -36.76 0.70 12.38
C ASP A 362 -36.28 -0.26 11.27
N LEU A 363 -35.82 -1.44 11.69
CA LEU A 363 -35.38 -2.50 10.77
C LEU A 363 -36.56 -3.23 10.10
N ALA A 364 -37.79 -3.09 10.64
CA ALA A 364 -39.01 -3.65 10.07
C ALA A 364 -39.67 -2.71 9.05
N ALA A 365 -39.43 -1.39 9.15
CA ALA A 365 -39.81 -0.38 8.17
C ALA A 365 -38.58 0.40 7.64
N PRO A 366 -37.72 -0.22 6.79
CA PRO A 366 -36.47 0.36 6.34
C PRO A 366 -36.60 1.74 5.69
N PHE A 367 -35.63 2.61 5.95
CA PHE A 367 -35.63 3.97 5.42
C PHE A 367 -35.65 4.02 3.88
N SER A 368 -36.59 4.77 3.32
CA SER A 368 -36.78 4.90 1.88
C SER A 368 -35.80 5.89 1.26
N TRP A 369 -34.61 5.40 0.88
CA TRP A 369 -33.61 6.18 0.15
C TRP A 369 -34.17 6.71 -1.19
N GLN A 370 -35.10 5.98 -1.82
CA GLN A 370 -35.81 6.47 -3.01
C GLN A 370 -36.75 7.66 -2.72
N GLU A 371 -37.30 7.81 -1.52
CA GLU A 371 -38.06 9.01 -1.12
C GLU A 371 -37.14 10.14 -0.69
N PHE A 372 -36.04 9.84 0.01
CA PHE A 372 -34.99 10.82 0.33
C PHE A 372 -34.46 11.51 -0.94
N GLY A 373 -34.05 10.72 -1.95
CA GLY A 373 -33.56 11.23 -3.24
C GLY A 373 -34.57 12.03 -4.06
N LYS A 374 -35.87 11.97 -3.73
CA LYS A 374 -36.94 12.80 -4.31
C LYS A 374 -37.38 13.95 -3.40
N GLY A 375 -36.92 13.96 -2.14
CA GLY A 375 -37.38 14.87 -1.11
C GLY A 375 -36.90 16.31 -1.33
N ALA A 376 -37.57 17.26 -0.67
CA ALA A 376 -37.24 18.67 -0.76
C ALA A 376 -35.77 18.99 -0.38
N HIS A 377 -35.14 18.16 0.45
CA HIS A 377 -33.72 18.25 0.79
C HIS A 377 -32.82 18.04 -0.45
N CYS A 378 -33.08 17.02 -1.26
CA CYS A 378 -32.33 16.74 -2.49
C CYS A 378 -32.75 17.61 -3.68
N ALA A 379 -33.91 18.29 -3.60
CA ALA A 379 -34.39 19.23 -4.62
C ALA A 379 -33.89 20.67 -4.44
N GLN A 380 -33.27 21.02 -3.29
CA GLN A 380 -32.79 22.37 -3.00
C GLN A 380 -31.38 22.64 -3.55
N ASP A 381 -31.27 22.77 -4.88
CA ASP A 381 -30.21 23.56 -5.50
C ASP A 381 -30.81 24.92 -5.93
N PRO A 382 -30.50 26.04 -5.25
CA PRO A 382 -31.08 27.35 -5.56
C PRO A 382 -30.60 27.97 -6.88
N THR A 383 -29.69 27.34 -7.63
CA THR A 383 -28.93 28.01 -8.69
C THR A 383 -29.34 27.63 -10.12
N VAL A 384 -30.10 26.55 -10.33
CA VAL A 384 -30.44 26.05 -11.67
C VAL A 384 -31.87 26.44 -12.07
N THR A 385 -32.03 27.56 -12.78
CA THR A 385 -33.23 27.82 -13.59
C THR A 385 -33.35 26.80 -14.73
N GLU A 386 -34.59 26.41 -15.04
CA GLU A 386 -34.95 25.27 -15.90
C GLU A 386 -34.11 25.11 -17.19
N SER A 387 -33.54 23.93 -17.39
CA SER A 387 -33.20 23.40 -18.71
C SER A 387 -33.44 21.89 -18.78
N SER A 388 -34.05 21.42 -19.87
CA SER A 388 -34.64 20.08 -19.96
C SER A 388 -33.60 18.96 -20.22
N PRO A 389 -33.82 17.73 -19.73
CA PRO A 389 -32.85 16.64 -19.87
C PRO A 389 -32.72 16.16 -21.33
N GLY A 390 -31.48 16.08 -21.81
CA GLY A 390 -31.15 15.59 -23.16
C GLY A 390 -30.74 14.11 -23.16
N ASN A 391 -31.42 13.30 -23.98
CA ASN A 391 -31.05 11.89 -24.22
C ASN A 391 -29.64 11.77 -24.82
N LEU A 392 -28.88 10.75 -24.41
CA LEU A 392 -27.61 10.35 -25.01
C LEU A 392 -27.70 8.93 -25.56
N LEU A 393 -27.14 8.73 -26.75
CA LEU A 393 -27.28 7.52 -27.57
C LEU A 393 -26.49 6.31 -27.05
N GLU A 394 -27.04 5.15 -27.33
CA GLU A 394 -26.40 3.84 -27.18
C GLU A 394 -25.29 3.62 -28.23
N GLN A 395 -24.35 2.74 -27.93
CA GLN A 395 -23.45 2.14 -28.91
C GLN A 395 -23.46 0.63 -28.70
N GLU A 396 -24.23 -0.08 -29.53
CA GLU A 396 -24.38 -1.53 -29.45
C GLU A 396 -23.14 -2.26 -29.96
N GLY A 397 -22.82 -3.38 -29.31
CA GLY A 397 -21.92 -4.42 -29.83
C GLY A 397 -22.67 -5.75 -29.78
N ASN A 398 -23.32 -6.12 -30.89
CA ASN A 398 -24.26 -7.22 -30.91
C ASN A 398 -23.59 -8.59 -30.73
N LEU A 399 -24.12 -9.36 -29.79
CA LEU A 399 -23.91 -10.80 -29.69
C LEU A 399 -25.27 -11.48 -29.45
N GLU A 400 -25.91 -11.90 -30.54
CA GLU A 400 -27.17 -12.64 -30.47
C GLU A 400 -26.96 -14.04 -29.88
N VAL A 401 -27.75 -14.40 -28.87
CA VAL A 401 -28.18 -15.78 -28.64
C VAL A 401 -29.67 -15.74 -28.30
N GLY A 402 -30.48 -16.49 -29.05
CA GLY A 402 -31.93 -16.51 -28.89
C GLY A 402 -32.37 -17.08 -27.53
N GLY A 403 -33.47 -16.55 -27.00
CA GLY A 403 -34.03 -16.99 -25.72
C GLY A 403 -34.97 -18.19 -25.81
N ALA A 404 -35.28 -18.76 -24.64
CA ALA A 404 -36.41 -19.67 -24.44
C ALA A 404 -37.13 -19.27 -23.14
N THR A 405 -38.40 -18.89 -23.24
CA THR A 405 -39.24 -18.57 -22.07
C THR A 405 -40.04 -19.80 -21.69
N ILE A 406 -39.90 -20.28 -20.45
CA ILE A 406 -40.76 -21.33 -19.88
C ILE A 406 -41.31 -20.82 -18.55
N ASN A 407 -42.63 -20.92 -18.39
CA ASN A 407 -43.31 -20.46 -17.18
C ASN A 407 -43.08 -21.43 -16.01
N LEU A 408 -42.81 -20.88 -14.82
CA LEU A 408 -42.81 -21.65 -13.58
C LEU A 408 -44.26 -21.92 -13.14
N GLY A 409 -44.69 -23.18 -13.24
CA GLY A 409 -45.86 -23.69 -12.55
C GLY A 409 -45.46 -24.25 -11.20
N SER A 410 -45.70 -23.52 -10.12
CA SER A 410 -45.44 -24.00 -8.76
C SER A 410 -46.50 -25.01 -8.30
N ASN A 411 -46.09 -26.01 -7.53
CA ASN A 411 -47.01 -26.75 -6.67
C ASN A 411 -46.25 -27.37 -5.49
N SER A 412 -46.77 -27.20 -4.28
CA SER A 412 -46.09 -27.56 -3.04
C SER A 412 -46.83 -28.65 -2.27
N THR A 413 -46.12 -29.71 -1.90
CA THR A 413 -46.49 -30.61 -0.79
C THR A 413 -45.20 -31.10 -0.13
N GLY A 414 -44.95 -30.67 1.12
CA GLY A 414 -43.80 -31.13 1.89
C GLY A 414 -44.03 -32.47 2.59
N LYS A 415 -43.00 -32.96 3.27
CA LYS A 415 -43.08 -33.97 4.34
C LYS A 415 -41.84 -33.89 5.23
N GLU A 416 -42.02 -34.12 6.52
CA GLU A 416 -40.94 -34.21 7.51
C GLU A 416 -40.31 -35.62 7.50
N SER A 417 -39.03 -35.71 7.85
CA SER A 417 -38.40 -36.94 8.33
C SER A 417 -37.14 -36.65 9.15
N THR A 418 -37.19 -36.91 10.46
CA THR A 418 -36.03 -36.82 11.37
C THR A 418 -35.17 -38.08 11.32
N ILE A 419 -33.84 -37.93 11.25
CA ILE A 419 -32.85 -39.00 11.50
C ILE A 419 -31.69 -38.40 12.33
N ASN A 420 -31.12 -39.20 13.24
CA ASN A 420 -29.94 -38.86 14.06
C ASN A 420 -28.77 -39.80 13.74
N ILE A 421 -27.52 -39.41 14.08
CA ILE A 421 -26.44 -40.18 14.78
C ILE A 421 -24.99 -39.81 14.33
N ALA A 422 -24.22 -39.28 15.29
CA ALA A 422 -22.79 -39.47 15.68
C ALA A 422 -21.56 -39.39 14.71
N ASP A 423 -20.55 -38.65 15.22
CA ASP A 423 -19.10 -38.95 15.39
C ASP A 423 -18.02 -39.01 14.26
N VAL A 424 -17.09 -38.03 14.36
CA VAL A 424 -15.60 -38.10 14.40
C VAL A 424 -14.75 -38.51 13.16
N GLY A 425 -13.74 -37.68 12.83
CA GLY A 425 -12.60 -37.96 11.93
C GLY A 425 -11.48 -36.89 12.03
N ASP A 426 -10.24 -37.20 11.63
CA ASP A 426 -8.99 -36.43 11.92
C ASP A 426 -8.06 -36.27 10.68
N TYR A 427 -7.15 -35.28 10.64
CA TYR A 427 -6.32 -34.90 9.45
C TYR A 427 -4.98 -34.18 9.77
N SER A 428 -4.00 -34.22 8.84
CA SER A 428 -2.64 -33.63 8.97
C SER A 428 -2.10 -32.99 7.68
N GLU A 429 -1.09 -32.10 7.78
CA GLU A 429 -0.66 -31.15 6.72
C GLU A 429 0.69 -31.46 5.99
N GLU A 430 0.88 -30.98 4.74
CA GLU A 430 2.19 -30.84 4.03
C GLU A 430 2.23 -29.65 3.01
N VAL A 431 3.36 -29.50 2.28
CA VAL A 431 4.02 -28.24 1.84
C VAL A 431 4.21 -28.12 0.31
N ASP A 432 4.27 -26.90 -0.24
CA ASP A 432 4.40 -26.62 -1.68
C ASP A 432 5.63 -25.73 -2.06
N SER A 433 6.06 -25.73 -3.33
CA SER A 433 7.30 -25.09 -3.81
C SER A 433 7.28 -24.68 -5.29
N ASP A 434 7.74 -23.46 -5.63
CA ASP A 434 7.90 -23.03 -7.03
C ASP A 434 9.06 -22.02 -7.25
N SER A 435 9.64 -22.03 -8.45
CA SER A 435 10.64 -21.06 -8.93
C SER A 435 10.87 -21.19 -10.44
N HIS A 436 10.81 -20.09 -11.23
CA HIS A 436 11.51 -19.92 -12.51
C HIS A 436 11.38 -18.49 -13.09
N LEU A 437 12.33 -17.59 -12.77
CA LEU A 437 12.69 -16.44 -13.63
C LEU A 437 14.20 -16.17 -13.54
N GLY A 438 14.80 -15.71 -14.64
CA GLY A 438 16.24 -15.71 -14.83
C GLY A 438 17.00 -14.68 -13.98
N GLY A 439 18.18 -15.06 -13.49
CA GLY A 439 19.17 -14.14 -12.91
C GLY A 439 18.94 -13.70 -11.47
N VAL A 440 17.73 -13.85 -10.91
CA VAL A 440 17.51 -13.69 -9.47
C VAL A 440 18.28 -14.81 -8.76
N GLY A 441 19.28 -14.43 -7.97
CA GLY A 441 20.12 -15.40 -7.25
C GLY A 441 19.26 -16.31 -6.37
N SER A 442 19.43 -17.62 -6.49
CA SER A 442 18.71 -18.60 -5.67
C SER A 442 18.98 -18.32 -4.19
N PHE A 443 17.96 -18.52 -3.36
CA PHE A 443 18.09 -18.27 -1.92
C PHE A 443 19.19 -19.20 -1.38
N PRO A 444 20.30 -18.65 -0.85
CA PRO A 444 21.50 -19.44 -0.59
C PRO A 444 21.23 -20.52 0.45
N GLU A 445 21.66 -21.74 0.17
CA GLU A 445 21.61 -22.84 1.13
C GLU A 445 22.58 -22.56 2.29
N ASN A 446 22.08 -22.59 3.53
CA ASN A 446 22.88 -22.47 4.74
C ASN A 446 23.75 -21.18 4.86
N PRO A 447 23.21 -19.97 4.62
CA PRO A 447 24.02 -18.78 4.43
C PRO A 447 24.74 -18.30 5.69
N ARG A 448 25.91 -17.68 5.51
CA ARG A 448 26.73 -17.07 6.56
C ARG A 448 26.52 -15.56 6.53
N ILE A 449 25.43 -15.12 7.16
CA ILE A 449 24.89 -13.77 6.97
C ILE A 449 25.73 -12.71 7.69
N TYR A 450 26.14 -11.65 6.98
CA TYR A 450 26.71 -10.44 7.58
C TYR A 450 25.65 -9.35 7.64
N LEU A 451 25.21 -9.01 8.87
CA LEU A 451 24.13 -8.04 9.11
C LEU A 451 24.66 -6.60 9.02
N ILE A 452 24.21 -5.85 8.04
CA ILE A 452 24.57 -4.45 7.78
C ILE A 452 23.43 -3.53 8.27
N HIS A 453 23.61 -2.88 9.42
CA HIS A 453 22.62 -1.95 9.96
C HIS A 453 22.93 -0.52 9.50
N ILE A 454 22.08 0.00 8.62
CA ILE A 454 22.24 1.34 8.03
C ILE A 454 21.51 2.41 8.87
N GLY A 455 22.18 3.54 9.13
CA GLY A 455 21.61 4.76 9.70
C GLY A 455 20.58 4.57 10.82
N LYS A 456 19.35 5.03 10.58
CA LYS A 456 18.19 4.95 11.48
C LYS A 456 17.08 4.05 10.96
N CYS A 457 17.46 2.99 10.26
CA CYS A 457 16.63 1.82 10.06
C CYS A 457 16.42 1.09 11.42
N GLY A 458 15.45 0.18 11.53
CA GLY A 458 14.90 -0.41 12.77
C GLY A 458 15.82 -1.24 13.69
N GLY A 459 17.14 -1.07 13.58
CA GLY A 459 18.15 -1.96 14.13
C GLY A 459 18.18 -2.13 15.66
N VAL A 460 17.58 -1.27 16.49
CA VAL A 460 17.49 -1.58 17.94
C VAL A 460 16.61 -2.81 18.16
N THR A 461 15.39 -2.78 17.60
CA THR A 461 14.48 -3.93 17.58
C THR A 461 15.18 -5.17 17.05
N THR A 462 15.79 -5.06 15.87
CA THR A 462 16.43 -6.19 15.19
C THR A 462 17.62 -6.74 15.98
N MET A 463 18.48 -5.88 16.56
CA MET A 463 19.64 -6.33 17.33
C MET A 463 19.29 -6.90 18.71
N GLU A 464 18.28 -6.35 19.41
CA GLU A 464 17.78 -6.94 20.67
C GLU A 464 17.12 -8.31 20.41
N THR A 465 16.29 -8.38 19.37
CA THR A 465 15.51 -9.57 19.00
C THR A 465 16.42 -10.70 18.57
N LEU A 466 17.39 -10.43 17.70
CA LEU A 466 18.38 -11.40 17.24
C LEU A 466 19.46 -11.69 18.30
N GLY A 467 19.42 -11.04 19.48
CA GLY A 467 20.31 -11.30 20.63
C GLY A 467 21.77 -10.88 20.47
N ARG A 468 22.15 -10.29 19.32
CA ARG A 468 23.54 -10.02 18.95
C ARG A 468 24.03 -8.66 19.46
N GLY A 469 24.23 -8.59 20.78
CA GLY A 469 24.92 -7.48 21.46
C GLY A 469 26.35 -7.24 20.95
N ALA A 470 26.95 -6.11 21.34
CA ALA A 470 28.24 -5.68 20.77
C ALA A 470 29.39 -6.66 21.07
N ARG A 471 30.18 -6.97 20.04
CA ARG A 471 31.43 -7.76 20.08
C ARG A 471 31.30 -9.11 20.81
N SER A 472 30.52 -10.03 20.24
CA SER A 472 30.40 -11.39 20.77
C SER A 472 31.74 -12.12 20.75
N LYS A 473 32.09 -12.79 21.87
CA LYS A 473 33.27 -13.66 21.96
C LYS A 473 33.24 -14.79 20.92
N GLU A 474 32.03 -15.17 20.50
CA GLU A 474 31.73 -16.00 19.33
C GLU A 474 32.52 -15.57 18.08
N LEU A 475 32.61 -14.28 17.71
CA LEU A 475 33.34 -13.87 16.51
C LEU A 475 34.83 -14.17 16.61
N MET A 476 35.45 -13.83 17.74
CA MET A 476 36.87 -14.16 18.01
C MET A 476 37.07 -15.67 18.01
N CYS A 477 36.18 -16.43 18.64
CA CYS A 477 36.19 -17.88 18.64
C CYS A 477 36.11 -18.48 17.23
N ARG A 478 35.25 -17.97 16.34
CA ARG A 478 35.17 -18.42 14.93
C ARG A 478 36.44 -18.07 14.16
N MET A 479 37.01 -16.88 14.39
CA MET A 479 38.30 -16.47 13.82
C MET A 479 39.45 -17.38 14.26
N GLU A 480 39.45 -17.81 15.53
CA GLU A 480 40.45 -18.70 16.12
C GLU A 480 40.25 -20.15 15.66
N LYS A 481 39.04 -20.72 15.78
CA LYS A 481 38.75 -22.13 15.43
C LYS A 481 38.87 -22.43 13.94
N ARG A 482 38.64 -21.45 13.04
CA ARG A 482 38.90 -21.65 11.61
C ARG A 482 40.39 -21.87 11.30
N SER A 483 41.31 -21.48 12.20
CA SER A 483 42.75 -21.81 12.07
C SER A 483 43.10 -23.24 12.50
N THR A 484 42.22 -23.92 13.24
CA THR A 484 42.44 -25.28 13.78
C THR A 484 41.54 -26.35 13.13
N GLY A 485 40.66 -25.96 12.19
CA GLY A 485 39.75 -26.87 11.48
C GLY A 485 38.57 -27.39 12.31
N VAL A 486 38.31 -26.82 13.49
CA VAL A 486 37.23 -27.25 14.39
C VAL A 486 35.90 -26.59 13.98
N ALA A 487 34.80 -27.32 14.15
CA ALA A 487 33.46 -26.87 13.77
C ALA A 487 33.02 -25.58 14.51
N ASP A 488 32.26 -24.74 13.79
CA ASP A 488 31.87 -23.39 14.20
C ASP A 488 30.83 -23.37 15.34
N ASP A 489 30.15 -24.50 15.58
CA ASP A 489 29.06 -24.63 16.56
C ASP A 489 29.51 -24.45 18.02
N ASP A 490 30.73 -24.86 18.37
CA ASP A 490 31.29 -24.66 19.71
C ASP A 490 31.33 -23.19 20.13
N CYS A 491 31.44 -22.28 19.16
CA CYS A 491 31.48 -20.84 19.43
C CYS A 491 30.10 -20.25 19.78
N ARG A 492 29.02 -21.05 19.66
CA ARG A 492 27.62 -20.63 19.91
C ARG A 492 27.16 -20.78 21.36
N GLN A 493 28.05 -21.01 22.34
CA GLN A 493 27.72 -21.18 23.78
C GLN A 493 27.09 -19.96 24.49
N ILE A 494 26.67 -18.92 23.76
CA ILE A 494 26.04 -17.71 24.34
C ILE A 494 24.56 -17.97 24.62
N LYS A 495 24.26 -18.37 25.87
CA LYS A 495 22.93 -18.45 26.53
C LYS A 495 21.75 -18.93 25.64
N ARG A 496 21.37 -20.20 25.82
CA ARG A 496 20.08 -20.77 25.37
C ARG A 496 18.93 -19.80 25.72
N GLY A 497 18.15 -19.36 24.72
CA GLY A 497 16.93 -18.57 24.95
C GLY A 497 16.49 -17.57 23.86
N ARG A 498 17.29 -17.25 22.84
CA ARG A 498 16.92 -16.30 21.75
C ARG A 498 17.43 -16.71 20.37
N ASN A 499 17.27 -17.99 20.01
CA ASN A 499 17.98 -18.58 18.88
C ASN A 499 17.05 -18.92 17.71
N SER A 500 16.38 -17.92 17.13
CA SER A 500 15.72 -18.05 15.82
C SER A 500 16.74 -18.48 14.75
N THR A 501 16.33 -19.12 13.66
CA THR A 501 17.30 -19.62 12.67
C THR A 501 18.07 -18.47 11.99
N LEU A 502 17.42 -17.35 11.70
CA LEU A 502 18.03 -16.10 11.23
C LEU A 502 19.17 -15.63 12.17
N SER A 503 18.95 -15.62 13.48
CA SER A 503 20.01 -15.28 14.45
C SER A 503 21.18 -16.26 14.43
N ARG A 504 20.92 -17.56 14.22
CA ARG A 504 21.96 -18.60 14.12
C ARG A 504 22.81 -18.46 12.84
N ARG A 505 22.21 -18.03 11.73
CA ARG A 505 22.86 -17.85 10.41
C ARG A 505 23.72 -16.59 10.31
N ILE A 506 23.40 -15.55 11.10
CA ILE A 506 24.24 -14.36 11.19
C ILE A 506 25.59 -14.70 11.85
N ILE A 507 26.70 -14.30 11.21
CA ILE A 507 28.07 -14.52 11.69
C ILE A 507 28.70 -13.27 12.32
N GLY A 508 28.14 -12.09 12.03
CA GLY A 508 28.58 -10.81 12.58
C GLY A 508 27.66 -9.66 12.17
N ARG A 509 27.93 -8.47 12.71
CA ARG A 509 27.17 -7.25 12.41
C ARG A 509 28.12 -6.09 12.10
N TYR A 510 27.80 -5.31 11.06
CA TYR A 510 28.42 -4.02 10.80
C TYR A 510 27.43 -2.92 11.17
N HIS A 511 27.80 -2.12 12.17
CA HIS A 511 27.13 -0.88 12.51
C HIS A 511 28.18 0.20 12.75
N VAL A 512 27.99 1.33 12.10
CA VAL A 512 28.90 2.47 12.13
C VAL A 512 29.06 3.08 13.52
N GLY A 513 30.26 3.58 13.79
CA GLY A 513 30.57 4.19 15.10
C GLY A 513 30.63 3.20 16.26
N SER A 514 30.38 1.90 16.03
CA SER A 514 30.69 0.84 16.99
C SER A 514 32.23 0.75 17.10
N PRO A 515 32.85 1.16 18.23
CA PRO A 515 34.31 1.35 18.33
C PRO A 515 35.06 0.02 18.54
N SER A 516 34.54 -1.06 17.97
CA SER A 516 34.65 -2.41 18.52
C SER A 516 34.95 -3.49 17.48
N VAL A 517 35.18 -3.14 16.22
CA VAL A 517 35.47 -4.09 15.14
C VAL A 517 36.73 -3.60 14.41
N SER A 518 37.84 -4.32 14.57
CA SER A 518 39.11 -4.00 13.93
C SER A 518 39.07 -4.25 12.43
N GLY A 519 40.02 -3.69 11.68
CA GLY A 519 40.21 -4.01 10.25
C GLY A 519 40.46 -5.50 9.99
N LYS A 520 40.98 -6.25 10.97
CA LYS A 520 41.12 -7.72 10.89
C LYS A 520 39.77 -8.43 11.04
N GLU A 521 38.96 -8.06 12.04
CA GLU A 521 37.59 -8.58 12.22
C GLU A 521 36.71 -8.24 11.01
N ILE A 522 36.80 -7.02 10.47
CA ILE A 522 36.10 -6.59 9.24
C ILE A 522 36.52 -7.43 8.03
N LYS A 523 37.83 -7.55 7.77
CA LYS A 523 38.33 -8.32 6.62
C LYS A 523 38.01 -9.81 6.75
N TRP A 524 38.02 -10.35 7.97
CA TRP A 524 37.56 -11.72 8.20
C TRP A 524 36.07 -11.85 7.88
N LEU A 525 35.19 -10.98 8.42
CA LEU A 525 33.75 -11.06 8.17
C LEU A 525 33.41 -10.98 6.69
N LEU A 526 34.04 -10.05 5.95
CA LEU A 526 33.92 -9.94 4.49
C LEU A 526 34.37 -11.23 3.78
N ASN A 527 35.53 -11.79 4.14
CA ASN A 527 36.04 -13.04 3.57
C ASN A 527 35.32 -14.33 4.07
N ASN A 528 34.38 -14.23 5.02
CA ASN A 528 33.68 -15.36 5.64
C ASN A 528 32.15 -15.29 5.49
N THR A 529 31.62 -14.25 4.86
CA THR A 529 30.23 -14.18 4.43
C THR A 529 30.07 -14.74 3.02
N ASP A 530 28.82 -14.88 2.62
CA ASP A 530 28.29 -15.12 1.27
C ASP A 530 27.02 -14.30 1.01
N THR A 531 26.49 -13.66 2.07
CA THR A 531 25.16 -13.06 2.12
C THR A 531 25.19 -11.81 3.00
N PHE A 532 24.89 -10.64 2.43
CA PHE A 532 24.68 -9.42 3.20
C PHE A 532 23.20 -9.26 3.53
N LEU A 533 22.86 -9.03 4.80
CA LEU A 533 21.50 -8.70 5.23
C LEU A 533 21.45 -7.22 5.63
N TYR A 534 20.73 -6.40 4.89
CA TYR A 534 20.61 -4.97 5.16
C TYR A 534 19.36 -4.65 5.97
N LEU A 535 19.51 -3.77 6.97
CA LEU A 535 18.38 -3.10 7.60
C LEU A 535 18.17 -1.77 6.88
N ILE A 536 17.07 -1.64 6.15
CA ILE A 536 16.76 -0.49 5.29
C ILE A 536 15.47 0.21 5.74
N ARG A 537 15.23 1.39 5.17
CA ARG A 537 14.10 2.31 5.33
C ARG A 537 14.06 3.21 4.09
N ASP A 538 12.91 3.76 3.72
CA ASP A 538 12.85 4.85 2.71
C ASP A 538 13.99 5.88 2.94
N PRO A 539 14.76 6.29 1.90
CA PRO A 539 15.94 7.16 2.09
C PRO A 539 15.63 8.54 2.67
N LEU A 540 14.53 9.18 2.28
CA LEU A 540 14.11 10.48 2.82
C LEU A 540 13.70 10.34 4.28
N ASP A 541 12.98 9.26 4.56
CA ASP A 541 12.47 8.94 5.88
C ASP A 541 13.60 8.53 6.84
N ARG A 542 14.65 7.88 6.32
CA ARG A 542 15.94 7.62 6.98
C ARG A 542 16.68 8.91 7.30
N ALA A 543 16.77 9.85 6.34
CA ALA A 543 17.43 11.15 6.54
C ALA A 543 16.72 11.98 7.62
N ARG A 544 15.39 12.10 7.53
CA ARG A 544 14.57 12.72 8.59
C ARG A 544 14.78 12.05 9.94
N SER A 545 14.69 10.72 10.00
CA SER A 545 14.89 9.96 11.23
C SER A 545 16.31 10.06 11.79
N ALA A 546 17.31 10.38 10.96
CA ALA A 546 18.69 10.67 11.39
C ALA A 546 18.81 12.08 11.98
N PHE A 547 18.17 13.08 11.36
CA PHE A 547 18.11 14.47 11.84
C PHE A 547 17.43 14.55 13.21
N GLU A 548 16.16 14.16 13.32
CA GLU A 548 15.37 14.39 14.54
C GLU A 548 15.97 13.64 15.76
N PHE A 549 16.53 12.44 15.54
CA PHE A 549 17.28 11.74 16.60
C PHE A 549 18.52 12.50 17.07
N HIS A 550 19.37 12.96 16.14
CA HIS A 550 20.62 13.65 16.49
C HIS A 550 20.36 15.03 17.07
N LYS A 551 19.29 15.70 16.63
CA LYS A 551 18.80 16.95 17.22
C LYS A 551 18.42 16.74 18.69
N HIS A 552 17.44 15.87 18.95
CA HIS A 552 16.93 15.58 20.30
C HIS A 552 18.06 15.12 21.25
N THR A 553 18.86 14.13 20.85
CA THR A 553 20.00 13.60 21.67
C THR A 553 21.20 14.55 21.79
N ARG A 554 21.11 15.77 21.28
CA ARG A 554 22.08 16.85 21.50
C ARG A 554 21.47 17.99 22.31
N GLN A 555 20.24 18.41 21.98
CA GLN A 555 19.54 19.49 22.68
C GLN A 555 19.18 19.12 24.13
N GLU A 556 18.84 17.85 24.40
CA GLU A 556 18.38 17.41 25.74
C GLU A 556 19.49 16.82 26.63
N GLU A 557 20.71 16.60 26.10
CA GLU A 557 21.90 16.19 26.87
C GLU A 557 22.96 17.32 26.94
N PRO A 558 22.72 18.40 27.72
CA PRO A 558 23.65 19.52 27.82
C PRO A 558 25.02 19.07 28.35
N GLY A 559 26.04 19.20 27.50
CA GLY A 559 27.39 18.67 27.73
C GLY A 559 27.81 17.54 26.77
N HIS A 560 26.93 17.09 25.86
CA HIS A 560 27.26 16.07 24.84
C HIS A 560 27.50 16.59 23.42
N TYR A 561 27.68 17.91 23.25
CA TYR A 561 28.24 18.52 22.03
C TYR A 561 29.76 18.30 21.90
N LYS A 562 30.17 17.04 21.69
CA LYS A 562 31.59 16.62 21.61
C LYS A 562 32.33 17.14 20.36
N SER A 563 31.68 17.92 19.49
CA SER A 563 32.32 18.75 18.46
C SER A 563 31.54 20.05 18.24
N GLN A 564 32.26 21.14 17.97
CA GLN A 564 31.66 22.43 17.58
C GLN A 564 30.81 22.34 16.30
N GLY A 565 31.12 21.38 15.41
CA GLY A 565 30.34 21.15 14.19
C GLY A 565 28.92 20.64 14.45
N ASN A 566 28.71 19.76 15.46
CA ASN A 566 27.38 19.29 15.83
C ASN A 566 26.53 20.40 16.48
N GLN A 567 27.15 21.30 17.25
CA GLN A 567 26.50 22.51 17.78
C GLN A 567 26.03 23.40 16.63
N ARG A 568 26.96 23.74 15.73
CA ARG A 568 26.66 24.58 14.55
C ARG A 568 25.56 24.00 13.68
N PHE A 569 25.51 22.68 13.53
CA PHE A 569 24.46 22.02 12.74
C PHE A 569 23.10 22.04 13.47
N TYR A 570 23.00 21.41 14.65
CA TYR A 570 21.71 21.11 15.30
C TYR A 570 21.16 22.21 16.23
N VAL A 571 21.83 23.35 16.32
CA VAL A 571 21.39 24.50 17.13
C VAL A 571 21.56 25.80 16.37
N ASP A 572 22.78 26.09 15.87
CA ASP A 572 23.06 27.39 15.29
C ASP A 572 22.46 27.54 13.87
N CYS A 573 22.41 26.45 13.09
CA CYS A 573 21.81 26.40 11.75
C CYS A 573 20.40 25.80 11.71
N PHE A 574 20.15 24.70 12.43
CA PHE A 574 18.91 23.92 12.34
C PHE A 574 18.31 23.63 13.73
N PRO A 575 17.90 24.66 14.48
CA PRO A 575 17.24 24.48 15.79
C PRO A 575 15.83 23.89 15.66
N ASP A 576 15.18 24.02 14.50
CA ASP A 576 13.80 23.63 14.23
C ASP A 576 13.70 22.27 13.50
N ARG A 577 12.74 22.07 12.59
CA ARG A 577 12.37 20.75 12.04
C ARG A 577 13.23 20.38 10.84
N PHE A 578 13.21 19.11 10.45
CA PHE A 578 13.87 18.66 9.23
C PHE A 578 13.45 19.45 7.96
N ASN A 579 12.19 19.90 7.85
CA ASN A 579 11.75 20.76 6.74
C ASN A 579 12.49 22.11 6.68
N ASP A 580 12.80 22.71 7.84
CA ASP A 580 13.46 24.03 7.91
C ASP A 580 14.94 23.94 7.49
N MET A 581 15.55 22.76 7.66
CA MET A 581 16.83 22.40 7.05
C MET A 581 16.73 22.34 5.51
N VAL A 582 15.64 21.81 4.94
CA VAL A 582 15.42 21.77 3.48
C VAL A 582 15.14 23.17 2.92
N GLU A 583 14.34 23.99 3.59
CA GLU A 583 14.14 25.39 3.22
C GLU A 583 15.45 26.20 3.27
N THR A 584 16.31 25.92 4.24
CA THR A 584 17.67 26.48 4.26
C THR A 584 18.50 26.06 3.04
N MET A 585 18.42 24.80 2.62
CA MET A 585 19.07 24.35 1.37
C MET A 585 18.48 25.02 0.12
N ARG A 586 17.15 25.26 0.09
CA ARG A 586 16.50 26.00 -1.00
C ARG A 586 16.97 27.46 -1.06
N GLY A 587 17.28 28.06 0.09
CA GLY A 587 17.87 29.39 0.21
C GLY A 587 17.12 30.34 1.14
N SER A 588 16.15 29.82 1.90
CA SER A 588 15.30 30.59 2.81
C SER A 588 16.04 31.10 4.06
N SER A 589 17.27 30.61 4.33
CA SER A 589 18.14 31.12 5.39
C SER A 589 19.14 32.17 4.87
N PRO A 590 19.37 33.28 5.61
CA PRO A 590 20.39 34.26 5.25
C PRO A 590 21.84 33.72 5.42
N ASP A 591 22.06 32.70 6.26
CA ASP A 591 23.40 32.10 6.41
C ASP A 591 23.66 31.04 5.34
N LYS A 592 24.41 31.46 4.32
CA LYS A 592 24.89 30.62 3.21
C LYS A 592 25.79 29.47 3.68
N SER A 593 26.40 29.56 4.86
CA SER A 593 27.19 28.48 5.47
C SER A 593 26.29 27.34 5.96
N CYS A 594 25.09 27.64 6.46
CA CYS A 594 24.11 26.63 6.83
C CYS A 594 23.59 25.86 5.59
N LYS A 595 23.27 26.57 4.48
CA LYS A 595 22.96 25.92 3.18
C LYS A 595 24.06 24.92 2.77
N GLY A 596 25.33 25.32 2.89
CA GLY A 596 26.47 24.43 2.65
C GLY A 596 26.50 23.22 3.59
N LEU A 597 26.31 23.42 4.90
CA LEU A 597 26.35 22.34 5.89
C LEU A 597 25.26 21.27 5.68
N ALA A 598 24.03 21.66 5.32
CA ALA A 598 22.96 20.71 5.03
C ALA A 598 23.18 19.94 3.72
N LEU A 599 23.71 20.60 2.67
CA LEU A 599 24.09 19.92 1.43
C LEU A 599 25.24 18.93 1.65
N ASP A 600 26.27 19.30 2.42
CA ASP A 600 27.37 18.41 2.82
C ASP A 600 26.89 17.21 3.67
N ALA A 601 25.79 17.35 4.41
CA ALA A 601 25.23 16.29 5.24
C ALA A 601 24.44 15.24 4.45
N LEU A 602 23.81 15.63 3.35
CA LEU A 602 22.90 14.79 2.55
C LEU A 602 23.50 14.29 1.24
N SER A 603 24.42 15.06 0.65
CA SER A 603 25.09 14.68 -0.60
C SER A 603 26.33 13.80 -0.35
N ASN A 604 26.80 13.14 -1.41
CA ASN A 604 27.92 12.19 -1.35
C ASN A 604 29.31 12.86 -1.24
N SER A 605 29.41 14.05 -0.62
CA SER A 605 30.66 14.79 -0.45
C SER A 605 31.55 14.15 0.62
N SER A 606 32.32 13.15 0.20
CA SER A 606 32.98 12.10 1.01
C SER A 606 34.03 12.54 2.06
N ILE A 607 34.20 13.85 2.30
CA ILE A 607 35.34 14.44 3.03
C ILE A 607 34.92 15.25 4.28
N SER A 608 33.82 16.01 4.26
CA SER A 608 33.51 17.04 5.27
C SER A 608 32.54 16.61 6.39
N SER A 609 31.53 15.81 6.09
CA SER A 609 30.37 15.58 6.99
C SER A 609 30.63 14.77 8.26
N ARG A 610 31.85 14.24 8.45
CA ARG A 610 32.29 13.65 9.73
C ARG A 610 32.26 14.62 10.92
N GLY A 611 32.34 15.93 10.68
CA GLY A 611 32.42 16.94 11.75
C GLY A 611 31.08 17.57 12.17
N SER A 612 30.13 17.69 11.24
CA SER A 612 28.96 18.59 11.32
C SER A 612 27.65 17.89 11.67
N ALA A 613 27.14 17.01 10.79
CA ALA A 613 25.79 16.44 10.91
C ALA A 613 25.73 15.12 11.71
N GLY A 614 26.84 14.68 12.30
CA GLY A 614 26.94 13.41 13.01
C GLY A 614 26.95 12.17 12.09
N ASN A 615 27.09 10.99 12.70
CA ASN A 615 27.46 9.76 11.99
C ASN A 615 26.38 9.15 11.08
N HIS A 616 25.09 9.21 11.46
CA HIS A 616 24.00 8.59 10.67
C HIS A 616 23.78 9.25 9.30
N PHE A 617 24.26 10.48 9.09
CA PHE A 617 24.25 11.15 7.79
C PHE A 617 25.42 10.70 6.91
N TYR A 618 26.66 10.95 7.36
CA TYR A 618 27.89 10.55 6.65
C TYR A 618 27.96 9.03 6.32
N HIS A 619 27.26 8.19 7.07
CA HIS A 619 27.11 6.77 6.76
C HIS A 619 25.71 6.46 6.22
N ASN A 620 25.49 6.90 4.99
CA ASN A 620 24.34 6.62 4.15
C ASN A 620 24.46 5.28 3.38
N TYR A 621 23.45 4.96 2.56
CA TYR A 621 23.45 3.74 1.74
C TYR A 621 24.70 3.58 0.87
N GLN A 622 25.15 4.65 0.19
CA GLN A 622 26.37 4.63 -0.63
C GLN A 622 27.57 4.16 0.17
N LYS A 623 27.76 4.68 1.40
CA LYS A 623 28.92 4.35 2.22
C LYS A 623 28.93 2.90 2.71
N TYR A 624 27.76 2.30 2.91
CA TYR A 624 27.66 0.86 3.18
C TYR A 624 27.89 0.03 1.92
N ARG A 625 27.36 0.46 0.76
CA ARG A 625 27.50 -0.25 -0.51
C ARG A 625 28.93 -0.28 -1.05
N GLU A 626 29.70 0.80 -0.91
CA GLU A 626 31.16 0.78 -1.16
C GLU A 626 31.86 -0.34 -0.35
N PHE A 627 31.52 -0.44 0.93
CA PHE A 627 32.13 -1.33 1.90
C PHE A 627 31.76 -2.81 1.68
N SER A 628 30.52 -3.09 1.27
CA SER A 628 30.01 -4.44 1.03
C SER A 628 30.08 -4.83 -0.46
N LEU A 629 29.05 -4.47 -1.24
CA LEU A 629 28.86 -4.92 -2.64
C LEU A 629 29.91 -4.35 -3.60
N GLY A 630 30.45 -3.16 -3.33
CA GLY A 630 31.57 -2.60 -4.10
C GLY A 630 32.87 -3.42 -3.98
N SER A 631 33.01 -4.17 -2.88
CA SER A 631 34.13 -5.11 -2.67
C SER A 631 33.74 -6.57 -2.96
N HIS A 632 32.45 -6.92 -2.85
CA HIS A 632 31.92 -8.28 -2.93
C HIS A 632 30.61 -8.34 -3.76
N PRO A 633 30.66 -8.02 -5.07
CA PRO A 633 29.46 -7.83 -5.90
C PRO A 633 28.69 -9.13 -6.17
N SER A 634 29.32 -10.28 -5.97
CA SER A 634 28.76 -11.63 -6.18
C SER A 634 28.01 -12.19 -4.97
N HIS A 635 27.96 -11.48 -3.85
CA HIS A 635 27.29 -11.97 -2.64
C HIS A 635 25.78 -11.79 -2.72
N SER A 636 25.04 -12.72 -2.13
CA SER A 636 23.59 -12.62 -2.00
C SER A 636 23.21 -11.39 -1.17
N VAL A 637 22.11 -10.75 -1.52
CA VAL A 637 21.55 -9.63 -0.75
C VAL A 637 20.23 -10.07 -0.13
N MET A 638 20.08 -9.83 1.15
CA MET A 638 18.82 -9.93 1.88
C MET A 638 18.50 -8.56 2.50
N VAL A 639 17.23 -8.30 2.76
CA VAL A 639 16.70 -7.02 3.19
C VAL A 639 15.65 -7.23 4.28
N ILE A 640 15.70 -6.39 5.32
CA ILE A 640 14.59 -6.14 6.25
C ILE A 640 14.27 -4.65 6.17
N ARG A 641 13.03 -4.32 5.80
CA ARG A 641 12.50 -2.96 5.72
C ARG A 641 12.05 -2.51 7.11
N THR A 642 12.21 -1.24 7.44
CA THR A 642 11.80 -0.67 8.75
C THR A 642 10.28 -0.48 8.85
N GLU A 643 9.65 -0.47 7.68
CA GLU A 643 8.23 -0.41 7.38
C GLU A 643 7.57 -1.79 7.55
N HIS A 644 8.20 -2.86 7.05
CA HIS A 644 7.71 -4.25 7.07
C HIS A 644 8.54 -5.14 8.02
N LEU A 645 9.03 -4.55 9.11
CA LEU A 645 10.08 -5.09 9.98
C LEU A 645 9.81 -6.52 10.46
N TRP A 646 8.59 -6.78 10.93
CA TRP A 646 8.23 -8.09 11.46
C TRP A 646 7.97 -9.10 10.36
N ASP A 647 7.25 -8.73 9.30
CA ASP A 647 6.94 -9.63 8.19
C ASP A 647 8.22 -10.12 7.48
N ASP A 648 9.16 -9.20 7.21
CA ASP A 648 10.46 -9.52 6.63
C ASP A 648 11.28 -10.43 7.55
N MET A 649 11.30 -10.18 8.87
CA MET A 649 12.02 -11.02 9.83
C MET A 649 11.41 -12.42 9.98
N ILE A 650 10.08 -12.54 10.09
CA ILE A 650 9.34 -13.80 10.22
C ILE A 650 9.55 -14.66 8.96
N ARG A 651 9.41 -14.05 7.79
CA ARG A 651 9.61 -14.71 6.49
C ARG A 651 11.06 -15.15 6.28
N LEU A 652 12.05 -14.31 6.63
CA LEU A 652 13.46 -14.68 6.56
C LEU A 652 13.79 -15.85 7.46
N ASP A 653 13.28 -15.86 8.70
CA ASP A 653 13.53 -16.95 9.64
C ASP A 653 12.95 -18.28 9.15
N LYS A 654 11.68 -18.26 8.68
CA LYS A 654 11.02 -19.42 8.05
C LYS A 654 11.81 -19.93 6.84
N ARG A 655 12.19 -19.06 5.90
CA ARG A 655 13.01 -19.43 4.72
C ARG A 655 14.39 -19.99 5.08
N LEU A 656 14.91 -19.73 6.28
CA LEU A 656 16.20 -20.26 6.75
C LEU A 656 16.07 -21.60 7.50
N GLY A 657 14.85 -22.13 7.67
CA GLY A 657 14.55 -23.33 8.47
C GLY A 657 14.28 -22.99 9.93
N GLY A 658 13.45 -21.98 10.19
CA GLY A 658 12.97 -21.59 11.51
C GLY A 658 11.44 -21.57 11.59
N ASP A 659 10.90 -21.32 12.78
CA ASP A 659 9.46 -21.18 13.03
C ASP A 659 8.93 -19.78 12.69
N GLY A 660 9.82 -18.77 12.59
CA GLY A 660 9.43 -17.37 12.50
C GLY A 660 8.88 -16.80 13.80
N HIS A 661 9.22 -17.38 14.95
CA HIS A 661 8.79 -16.90 16.26
C HIS A 661 9.89 -16.09 16.95
N PHE A 662 9.57 -14.84 17.28
CA PHE A 662 10.52 -13.94 17.93
C PHE A 662 9.98 -13.49 19.30
N ALA A 663 10.80 -13.62 20.35
CA ALA A 663 10.43 -13.28 21.73
C ALA A 663 10.15 -11.78 22.00
N GLN A 664 10.18 -10.93 20.96
CA GLN A 664 9.86 -9.50 21.00
C GLN A 664 8.93 -9.08 19.83
N GLN A 665 8.33 -10.04 19.12
CA GLN A 665 7.47 -9.82 17.95
C GLN A 665 6.36 -8.79 18.22
N GLY A 666 6.06 -7.96 17.22
CA GLY A 666 5.12 -6.85 17.33
C GLY A 666 5.67 -5.59 18.00
N THR A 667 6.68 -5.68 18.87
CA THR A 667 7.29 -4.48 19.48
C THR A 667 8.21 -3.75 18.49
N LYS A 668 8.29 -2.42 18.55
CA LYS A 668 9.22 -1.64 17.72
C LYS A 668 9.95 -0.58 18.54
N LYS A 669 11.28 -0.65 18.52
CA LYS A 669 12.23 0.29 19.15
C LYS A 669 13.14 0.88 18.07
N THR A 670 13.19 2.20 17.98
CA THR A 670 13.95 2.95 16.95
C THR A 670 14.88 4.03 17.53
N HIS A 671 15.18 3.93 18.84
CA HIS A 671 15.73 5.05 19.64
C HIS A 671 14.84 6.30 19.61
N GLY A 672 13.52 6.14 19.57
CA GLY A 672 12.57 7.24 19.77
C GLY A 672 12.41 8.21 18.60
N SER A 673 13.05 8.03 17.45
CA SER A 673 12.85 8.93 16.30
C SER A 673 11.41 8.99 15.80
N GLU A 674 10.62 7.95 16.08
CA GLU A 674 9.18 7.88 15.81
C GLU A 674 8.33 8.54 16.94
N SER A 675 8.89 8.74 18.14
CA SER A 675 8.25 9.49 19.25
C SER A 675 8.67 10.97 19.33
N TYR A 676 9.76 11.37 18.67
CA TYR A 676 10.20 12.79 18.57
C TYR A 676 9.50 13.53 17.42
N ALA A 677 8.74 12.80 16.59
CA ALA A 677 7.84 13.37 15.59
C ALA A 677 6.61 14.02 16.28
N SER A 678 6.77 15.26 16.74
CA SER A 678 5.63 16.12 17.06
C SER A 678 4.62 16.15 15.91
N ASN A 679 3.34 16.40 16.20
CA ASN A 679 2.24 16.28 15.22
C ASN A 679 2.49 17.04 13.89
N ASN A 680 3.31 18.10 13.91
CA ASN A 680 3.66 18.91 12.73
C ASN A 680 5.13 18.77 12.26
N SER A 681 5.91 17.83 12.79
CA SER A 681 7.19 17.34 12.20
C SER A 681 7.08 15.91 11.62
N ALA A 682 5.92 15.28 11.77
CA ALA A 682 5.61 13.94 11.27
C ALA A 682 5.51 13.80 9.73
N PHE A 683 5.74 14.85 8.93
CA PHE A 683 5.76 14.78 7.46
C PHE A 683 6.84 15.68 6.83
N ILE A 684 7.43 15.24 5.70
CA ILE A 684 8.29 16.05 4.83
C ILE A 684 7.39 16.74 3.81
N ALA A 685 7.43 18.07 3.69
CA ALA A 685 6.56 18.77 2.75
C ALA A 685 6.85 18.30 1.31
N PRO A 686 5.85 18.12 0.41
CA PRO A 686 6.04 17.42 -0.87
C PRO A 686 7.12 18.06 -1.77
N GLU A 687 7.12 19.39 -1.83
CA GLU A 687 8.13 20.19 -2.52
C GLU A 687 9.54 20.04 -1.94
N ASN A 688 9.64 19.69 -0.65
CA ASN A 688 10.89 19.41 0.05
C ASN A 688 11.34 17.96 -0.07
N ALA A 689 10.40 17.01 -0.19
CA ALA A 689 10.71 15.63 -0.56
C ALA A 689 11.30 15.55 -1.98
N ALA A 690 10.71 16.25 -2.95
CA ALA A 690 11.25 16.33 -4.31
C ALA A 690 12.61 17.07 -4.39
N TYR A 691 12.78 18.17 -3.64
CA TYR A 691 14.09 18.83 -3.53
C TYR A 691 15.15 17.88 -2.93
N LEU A 692 14.80 17.17 -1.85
CA LEU A 692 15.69 16.18 -1.23
C LEU A 692 16.08 15.06 -2.20
N CYS A 693 15.18 14.56 -3.04
CA CYS A 693 15.54 13.54 -4.04
C CYS A 693 16.60 14.05 -5.03
N CYS A 694 16.59 15.33 -5.40
CA CYS A 694 17.64 15.93 -6.21
C CYS A 694 18.98 16.08 -5.48
N VAL A 695 18.98 16.20 -4.14
CA VAL A 695 20.20 16.22 -3.31
C VAL A 695 20.71 14.80 -3.03
N MET A 696 19.81 13.84 -2.90
CA MET A 696 20.04 12.47 -2.41
C MET A 696 19.98 11.40 -3.50
N TYR A 697 19.91 11.75 -4.80
CA TYR A 697 19.65 10.80 -5.88
C TYR A 697 20.55 9.55 -5.85
N GLY A 698 21.86 9.72 -5.63
CA GLY A 698 22.80 8.60 -5.53
C GLY A 698 22.70 7.79 -4.23
N GLU A 699 22.06 8.31 -3.18
CA GLU A 699 21.67 7.51 -2.01
C GLU A 699 20.46 6.64 -2.35
N ILE A 700 19.48 7.21 -3.06
CA ILE A 700 18.27 6.52 -3.52
C ILE A 700 18.61 5.42 -4.54
N GLU A 701 19.54 5.69 -5.45
CA GLU A 701 20.09 4.73 -6.42
C GLU A 701 20.64 3.47 -5.76
N VAL A 702 21.31 3.62 -4.61
CA VAL A 702 21.85 2.50 -3.85
C VAL A 702 20.77 1.78 -3.05
N TYR A 703 19.78 2.50 -2.51
CA TYR A 703 18.57 1.85 -1.96
C TYR A 703 17.89 0.98 -3.02
N GLN A 704 17.79 1.47 -4.26
CA GLN A 704 17.28 0.71 -5.40
C GLN A 704 18.16 -0.51 -5.74
N GLU A 705 19.50 -0.39 -5.76
CA GLU A 705 20.39 -1.55 -5.95
C GLU A 705 20.15 -2.64 -4.87
N LEU A 706 19.93 -2.24 -3.62
CA LEU A 706 19.66 -3.18 -2.52
C LEU A 706 18.29 -3.86 -2.62
N ILE A 707 17.23 -3.12 -2.98
CA ILE A 707 15.89 -3.67 -3.23
C ILE A 707 15.92 -4.69 -4.38
N LEU A 708 16.49 -4.32 -5.53
CA LEU A 708 16.53 -5.17 -6.72
C LEU A 708 17.25 -6.50 -6.46
N LYS A 709 18.38 -6.45 -5.75
CA LYS A 709 19.19 -7.63 -5.40
C LYS A 709 18.61 -8.49 -4.27
N ALA A 710 17.57 -8.05 -3.56
CA ALA A 710 17.04 -8.77 -2.41
C ALA A 710 16.42 -10.12 -2.79
N VAL A 711 17.02 -11.23 -2.33
CA VAL A 711 16.55 -12.61 -2.61
C VAL A 711 15.38 -13.06 -1.69
N ASN A 712 15.04 -12.25 -0.67
CA ASN A 712 13.94 -12.52 0.25
C ASN A 712 12.69 -11.66 0.04
N LEU A 713 12.75 -10.67 -0.87
CA LEU A 713 11.59 -9.91 -1.32
C LEU A 713 11.08 -10.50 -2.63
N SER A 714 9.75 -10.56 -2.79
CA SER A 714 9.15 -10.83 -4.09
C SER A 714 9.30 -9.63 -5.02
N ASP A 715 9.24 -9.86 -6.33
CA ASP A 715 9.35 -8.77 -7.31
C ASP A 715 8.23 -7.72 -7.20
N GLU A 716 7.06 -8.11 -6.66
CA GLU A 716 5.99 -7.16 -6.40
C GLU A 716 6.33 -6.22 -5.23
N GLU A 717 6.90 -6.74 -4.15
CA GLU A 717 7.38 -5.91 -3.04
C GLU A 717 8.52 -4.99 -3.48
N LYS A 718 9.40 -5.47 -4.36
CA LYS A 718 10.45 -4.62 -4.96
C LYS A 718 9.84 -3.46 -5.75
N ARG A 719 8.78 -3.69 -6.54
CA ARG A 719 8.05 -2.61 -7.23
C ARG A 719 7.38 -1.68 -6.25
N GLU A 720 6.71 -2.19 -5.22
CA GLU A 720 6.01 -1.41 -4.21
C GLU A 720 6.96 -0.40 -3.51
N ASP A 721 8.10 -0.88 -3.01
CA ASP A 721 9.12 -0.05 -2.35
C ASP A 721 9.72 1.01 -3.30
N LEU A 722 10.01 0.66 -4.56
CA LEU A 722 10.58 1.58 -5.54
C LEU A 722 9.56 2.66 -5.99
N VAL A 723 8.34 2.25 -6.33
CA VAL A 723 7.24 3.17 -6.69
C VAL A 723 6.96 4.14 -5.53
N LYS A 724 7.02 3.67 -4.28
CA LYS A 724 6.82 4.51 -3.09
C LYS A 724 7.86 5.62 -2.97
N VAL A 725 9.16 5.31 -3.13
CA VAL A 725 10.22 6.32 -3.11
C VAL A 725 10.08 7.29 -4.28
N MET A 726 9.79 6.81 -5.49
CA MET A 726 9.57 7.67 -6.66
C MET A 726 8.37 8.60 -6.50
N ARG A 727 7.26 8.12 -5.91
CA ARG A 727 6.10 8.94 -5.52
C ARG A 727 6.48 10.03 -4.51
N HIS A 728 7.29 9.72 -3.49
CA HIS A 728 7.79 10.73 -2.56
C HIS A 728 8.66 11.81 -3.26
N CYS A 729 9.38 11.43 -4.32
CA CYS A 729 10.14 12.36 -5.16
C CYS A 729 9.29 13.22 -6.12
N GLN A 730 7.96 13.18 -6.05
CA GLN A 730 7.02 13.80 -6.99
C GLN A 730 7.19 13.34 -8.46
N MET A 731 7.63 12.09 -8.67
CA MET A 731 7.80 11.54 -10.02
C MET A 731 6.50 10.90 -10.50
N ASP A 732 6.09 11.24 -11.73
CA ASP A 732 4.95 10.65 -12.45
C ASP A 732 5.33 9.27 -13.03
N VAL A 733 5.55 8.31 -12.13
CA VAL A 733 5.78 6.88 -12.42
C VAL A 733 4.44 6.16 -12.42
N ALA A 734 4.28 5.08 -13.21
CA ALA A 734 3.03 4.34 -13.33
C ALA A 734 2.89 3.07 -12.46
N ASP A 735 1.65 2.67 -12.16
CA ASP A 735 1.26 1.67 -11.16
C ASP A 735 1.62 0.24 -11.65
N GLY A 736 2.89 -0.11 -11.49
CA GLY A 736 3.50 -1.35 -12.00
C GLY A 736 4.60 -1.12 -13.05
N ASP A 737 4.79 0.11 -13.53
CA ASP A 737 5.72 0.45 -14.63
C ASP A 737 7.19 0.57 -14.19
N VAL A 738 7.53 0.21 -12.95
CA VAL A 738 8.95 0.04 -12.55
C VAL A 738 9.46 -1.29 -13.12
N ASP A 739 10.05 -1.20 -14.31
CA ASP A 739 10.77 -2.31 -14.93
C ASP A 739 11.99 -2.68 -14.07
N LEU A 740 11.98 -3.89 -13.52
CA LEU A 740 13.07 -4.42 -12.69
C LEU A 740 14.28 -4.87 -13.53
N ALA A 741 14.10 -5.08 -14.84
CA ALA A 741 15.16 -5.41 -15.80
C ALA A 741 15.79 -4.14 -16.43
N ALA A 742 15.03 -3.05 -16.53
CA ALA A 742 15.51 -1.72 -16.93
C ALA A 742 15.31 -0.68 -15.80
N PRO A 743 16.02 -0.84 -14.66
CA PRO A 743 15.78 -0.04 -13.46
C PRO A 743 16.12 1.44 -13.67
N PHE A 744 15.37 2.31 -12.98
CA PHE A 744 15.40 3.75 -13.22
C PHE A 744 16.76 4.40 -12.93
N SER A 745 17.24 5.23 -13.87
CA SER A 745 18.50 5.97 -13.77
C SER A 745 18.35 7.20 -12.85
N TRP A 746 18.58 6.99 -11.56
CA TRP A 746 18.61 8.07 -10.57
C TRP A 746 19.74 9.07 -10.84
N GLN A 747 20.85 8.65 -11.45
CA GLN A 747 21.87 9.56 -11.97
C GLN A 747 21.30 10.53 -13.02
N GLU A 748 20.61 10.04 -14.06
CA GLU A 748 20.00 10.91 -15.09
C GLU A 748 18.93 11.85 -14.52
N PHE A 749 18.21 11.41 -13.49
CA PHE A 749 17.27 12.26 -12.74
C PHE A 749 17.99 13.40 -11.99
N GLY A 750 18.99 13.07 -11.17
CA GLY A 750 19.73 14.04 -10.36
C GLY A 750 20.52 15.04 -11.20
N GLU A 751 21.14 14.58 -12.29
CA GLU A 751 21.82 15.43 -13.27
C GLU A 751 20.84 16.16 -14.21
N GLY A 752 19.56 15.75 -14.25
CA GLY A 752 18.55 16.16 -15.20
C GLY A 752 18.11 17.63 -15.09
N ALA A 753 17.45 18.12 -16.15
CA ALA A 753 17.07 19.53 -16.27
C ALA A 753 16.13 20.03 -15.15
N ASP A 754 15.28 19.16 -14.58
CA ASP A 754 14.38 19.55 -13.49
C ASP A 754 15.12 19.62 -12.14
N CYS A 755 15.98 18.66 -11.80
CA CYS A 755 16.83 18.78 -10.61
C CYS A 755 17.79 19.96 -10.71
N ARG A 756 18.39 20.22 -11.88
CA ARG A 756 19.17 21.45 -12.11
C ARG A 756 18.36 22.74 -11.94
N ARG A 757 17.04 22.71 -12.21
CA ARG A 757 16.12 23.83 -11.95
C ARG A 757 15.77 23.97 -10.47
N ARG A 758 15.55 22.85 -9.76
CA ARG A 758 15.18 22.84 -8.32
C ARG A 758 16.36 23.23 -7.41
N LEU A 759 17.60 22.97 -7.83
CA LEU A 759 18.82 23.21 -7.06
C LEU A 759 19.42 24.63 -7.24
N ALA A 760 18.98 25.39 -8.25
CA ALA A 760 19.55 26.68 -8.66
C ALA A 760 19.07 27.89 -7.84
#